data_AF-A0A4R5KYQ6-F1
#
_entry.id   AF-A0A4R5KYQ6-F1
#
_cell.length_a   1.000
_cell.length_b   1.000
_cell.length_c   1.000
_cell.angle_alpha   90.00
_cell.angle_beta   90.00
_cell.angle_gamma   90.00
#
_symmetry.space_group_name_H-M   'P 1'
#
loop_
_entity.id
_entity.type
_entity.pdbx_description
1 polymer ?
#
loop_
_entity_poly.entity_id
_entity_poly.type
_entity_poly.pdbx_seq_one_letter_code
_entity_poly.pdbx_strand_id
1 'polypeptide(L)'
;MSLTDTDRLSPRITPAGHLLAAPDVEAPALPDDVALGAAFARGAGHGLLYLGSATIGRALPPAWAWWRELGARYVTALCTTAEGGDIAGAEPDPLELGTLIEDAPPMTGAEYLTPDVLAALWGEIDGALRAELADSGGSLQAFLRSRHPAWNLVGRVHFNLAENRKDPEAPFAFLATYAARLSAHGKTQHQPLSRALEEFSGARNKAQLLSLLMPVQRAAERCDWLRAMVESREIYHPLRWMPADAWRLLSDLPALESAGIKVRLPASWAAGRPARPAVRASVGTQPPSLLGREALLDFRMEVSLDGESLSPAEIRTLLKGADGLQWIRGRWIEVDTKKLGRLLQRFEGLEKAAQAGLPLNDALRLLAGVSGNEEDAFGERDWAQVVAGDWLAQMLQQLRQPEGLAHVDPGPDLKAQLRPYQQAGVRWLYLLSQLGLGACLADDMGLGKTMQVLSLLLILKRDPVEPRPSLLVAPASLLANWAAEAERFAPGLRVLVAHPSMTPADELRALDSARLMQTDLVITSFGSLLRQPVLEAFQWNIAIVDEAQAIKNPGTRQTKQVKKLQARSRIALTGTPVENRLSDLWSIFDFTHPGLLGSAKEFAGLTRRLAKMEHFGPLRNLVRPYILRRLKTDRRVIADLPEKTELKAWCHLSPIQAALYGRAVKDLTAALDGTDGIERKGIVLSYLMRFKQICNHPSQWLGDAAWQPEASGKFARLRELVDVIAAKQEKVLVFTQFRETTEPLAAFLGSLFGREGLILHGGTPVAKRRELVR
;
A
#
# COMPACT_ATOMS: atom_id res chain seq x y z
N MET A 1 -9.33 54.34 1.29
CA MET A 1 -10.37 54.26 2.34
C MET A 1 -10.75 52.80 2.47
N SER A 2 -11.12 52.36 3.67
CA SER A 2 -11.09 50.97 4.12
C SER A 2 -12.03 50.03 3.36
N LEU A 3 -11.74 48.73 3.46
CA LEU A 3 -12.74 47.67 3.45
C LEU A 3 -13.89 48.03 4.42
N THR A 4 -15.05 47.41 4.20
CA THR A 4 -16.27 47.38 5.04
C THR A 4 -17.37 48.41 4.72
N ASP A 5 -18.25 48.06 3.78
CA ASP A 5 -19.69 48.42 3.84
C ASP A 5 -20.60 47.59 2.92
N THR A 6 -20.07 46.62 2.16
CA THR A 6 -20.86 45.76 1.25
C THR A 6 -21.43 44.47 1.89
N ASP A 7 -21.15 44.20 3.17
CA ASP A 7 -21.48 42.90 3.80
C ASP A 7 -22.80 42.87 4.60
N ARG A 8 -23.54 43.99 4.63
CA ARG A 8 -24.83 44.07 5.32
C ARG A 8 -25.97 44.19 4.32
N LEU A 9 -26.59 43.05 4.03
CA LEU A 9 -27.72 42.93 3.13
C LEU A 9 -28.99 42.59 3.91
N SER A 10 -30.12 43.21 3.57
CA SER A 10 -31.44 42.82 4.05
C SER A 10 -32.35 42.43 2.88
N PRO A 11 -33.27 41.47 3.05
CA PRO A 11 -34.20 41.10 2.01
C PRO A 11 -35.28 42.18 1.90
N ARG A 12 -35.58 42.59 0.67
CA ARG A 12 -36.62 43.57 0.37
C ARG A 12 -37.56 43.04 -0.70
N ILE A 13 -38.85 43.09 -0.44
CA ILE A 13 -39.87 42.82 -1.44
C ILE A 13 -40.34 44.13 -2.05
N THR A 14 -40.43 44.20 -3.37
CA THR A 14 -40.98 45.35 -4.08
C THR A 14 -42.51 45.26 -4.18
N PRO A 15 -43.22 46.38 -4.41
CA PRO A 15 -44.67 46.35 -4.65
C PRO A 15 -45.10 45.47 -5.82
N ALA A 16 -44.18 45.17 -6.75
CA ALA A 16 -44.40 44.28 -7.89
C ALA A 16 -44.14 42.79 -7.56
N GLY A 17 -43.83 42.46 -6.30
CA GLY A 17 -43.59 41.08 -5.84
C GLY A 17 -42.15 40.57 -6.03
N HIS A 18 -41.23 41.39 -6.54
CA HIS A 18 -39.83 40.97 -6.70
C HIS A 18 -39.06 41.01 -5.38
N LEU A 19 -38.28 39.96 -5.10
CA LEU A 19 -37.38 39.87 -3.95
C LEU A 19 -35.96 40.33 -4.33
N LEU A 20 -35.39 41.23 -3.53
CA LEU A 20 -34.06 41.80 -3.74
C LEU A 20 -33.21 41.67 -2.46
N ALA A 21 -31.90 41.51 -2.61
CA ALA A 21 -30.94 41.71 -1.54
C ALA A 21 -30.43 43.16 -1.60
N ALA A 22 -30.90 44.01 -0.69
CA ALA A 22 -30.57 45.43 -0.67
C ALA A 22 -29.50 45.73 0.40
N PRO A 23 -28.56 46.65 0.14
CA PRO A 23 -27.65 47.16 1.17
C PRO A 23 -28.44 47.86 2.27
N ASP A 24 -28.14 47.53 3.52
CA ASP A 24 -28.81 48.07 4.69
C ASP A 24 -27.83 48.15 5.87
N VAL A 25 -27.53 49.39 6.27
CA VAL A 25 -26.51 49.70 7.28
C VAL A 25 -26.92 49.17 8.67
N GLU A 26 -28.22 49.05 8.91
CA GLU A 26 -28.79 48.56 10.17
C GLU A 26 -28.95 47.03 10.20
N ALA A 27 -28.74 46.35 9.07
CA ALA A 27 -28.88 44.90 9.00
C ALA A 27 -27.78 44.18 9.81
N PRO A 28 -28.11 43.06 10.49
CA PRO A 28 -27.09 42.22 11.13
C PRO A 28 -26.11 41.68 10.09
N ALA A 29 -24.83 41.59 10.46
CA ALA A 29 -23.80 41.05 9.58
C ALA A 29 -24.11 39.58 9.21
N LEU A 30 -23.92 39.24 7.93
CA LEU A 30 -23.98 37.87 7.45
C LEU A 30 -22.67 37.13 7.78
N PRO A 31 -22.68 35.79 7.92
CA PRO A 31 -21.44 35.04 8.05
C PRO A 31 -20.56 35.20 6.79
N ASP A 32 -19.24 35.32 6.98
CA ASP A 32 -18.26 35.61 5.92
C ASP A 32 -18.28 34.62 4.75
N ASP A 33 -18.79 33.41 4.96
CA ASP A 33 -18.87 32.34 3.96
C ASP A 33 -20.20 32.31 3.18
N VAL A 34 -21.12 33.25 3.44
CA VAL A 34 -22.44 33.34 2.83
C VAL A 34 -22.48 34.45 1.77
N ALA A 35 -22.38 34.07 0.50
CA ALA A 35 -22.30 35.00 -0.62
C ALA A 35 -23.67 35.41 -1.20
N LEU A 36 -24.57 35.96 -0.37
CA LEU A 36 -25.94 36.33 -0.83
C LEU A 36 -25.94 37.38 -1.94
N GLY A 37 -25.06 38.39 -1.87
CA GLY A 37 -25.01 39.45 -2.88
C GLY A 37 -24.73 38.92 -4.28
N ALA A 38 -23.78 37.98 -4.41
CA ALA A 38 -23.44 37.36 -5.69
C ALA A 38 -24.57 36.44 -6.22
N ALA A 39 -25.27 35.73 -5.33
CA ALA A 39 -26.39 34.87 -5.71
C ALA A 39 -27.61 35.67 -6.18
N PHE A 40 -28.00 36.72 -5.45
CA PHE A 40 -29.14 37.58 -5.79
C PHE A 40 -28.86 38.53 -6.96
N ALA A 41 -27.59 38.84 -7.28
CA ALA A 41 -27.22 39.58 -8.48
C ALA A 41 -27.62 38.86 -9.79
N ARG A 42 -27.80 37.53 -9.73
CA ARG A 42 -28.29 36.71 -10.85
C ARG A 42 -29.81 36.59 -10.92
N GLY A 43 -30.53 37.12 -9.92
CA GLY A 43 -31.99 37.05 -9.80
C GLY A 43 -32.45 36.41 -8.49
N ALA A 44 -33.70 36.65 -8.12
CA ALA A 44 -34.29 36.16 -6.87
C ALA A 44 -34.34 34.62 -6.82
N GLY A 45 -34.67 33.96 -7.92
CA GLY A 45 -34.63 32.50 -8.03
C GLY A 45 -33.27 31.88 -7.69
N HIS A 46 -32.16 32.46 -8.20
CA HIS A 46 -30.80 31.99 -7.89
C HIS A 46 -30.42 32.25 -6.42
N GLY A 47 -30.83 33.40 -5.87
CA GLY A 47 -30.64 33.74 -4.47
C GLY A 47 -31.36 32.77 -3.52
N LEU A 48 -32.63 32.49 -3.80
CA LEU A 48 -33.46 31.57 -3.02
C LEU A 48 -33.01 30.11 -3.15
N LEU A 49 -32.58 29.68 -4.34
CA LEU A 49 -31.98 28.35 -4.54
C LEU A 49 -30.69 28.20 -3.73
N TYR A 50 -29.82 29.21 -3.72
CA TYR A 50 -28.59 29.21 -2.93
C TYR A 50 -28.88 29.17 -1.42
N LEU A 51 -29.81 30.01 -0.95
CA LEU A 51 -30.27 30.01 0.43
C LEU A 51 -30.74 28.62 0.84
N GLY A 52 -31.69 28.04 0.11
CA GLY A 52 -32.27 26.73 0.41
C GLY A 52 -31.26 25.60 0.34
N SER A 53 -30.37 25.59 -0.66
CA SER A 53 -29.50 24.43 -0.92
C SER A 53 -28.14 24.46 -0.21
N ALA A 54 -27.54 25.64 0.00
CA ALA A 54 -26.14 25.77 0.43
C ALA A 54 -25.97 26.37 1.83
N THR A 55 -26.97 27.09 2.37
CA THR A 55 -26.85 27.81 3.66
C THR A 55 -27.43 27.04 4.86
N ILE A 56 -27.68 25.75 4.70
CA ILE A 56 -28.20 24.88 5.76
C ILE A 56 -27.23 24.84 6.94
N GLY A 57 -27.75 24.92 8.16
CA GLY A 57 -26.92 24.87 9.37
C GLY A 57 -26.21 26.19 9.69
N ARG A 58 -26.28 27.19 8.80
CA ARG A 58 -25.77 28.54 9.05
C ARG A 58 -26.78 29.35 9.87
N ALA A 59 -26.26 30.09 10.85
CA ALA A 59 -27.06 31.08 11.57
C ALA A 59 -27.27 32.29 10.64
N LEU A 60 -28.53 32.58 10.32
CA LEU A 60 -28.91 33.71 9.48
C LEU A 60 -29.84 34.65 10.26
N PRO A 61 -29.84 35.96 9.94
CA PRO A 61 -30.83 36.89 10.47
C PRO A 61 -32.27 36.41 10.19
N PRO A 62 -33.26 36.74 11.04
CA PRO A 62 -34.61 36.17 10.95
C PRO A 62 -35.26 36.25 9.56
N ALA A 63 -35.15 37.39 8.88
CA ALA A 63 -35.71 37.57 7.54
C ALA A 63 -35.04 36.66 6.49
N TRP A 64 -33.71 36.52 6.53
CA TRP A 64 -32.99 35.60 5.64
C TRP A 64 -33.23 34.13 6.01
N ALA A 65 -33.39 33.82 7.29
CA ALA A 65 -33.73 32.47 7.76
C ALA A 65 -35.13 32.04 7.29
N TRP A 66 -36.08 32.97 7.21
CA TRP A 66 -37.42 32.75 6.67
C TRP A 66 -37.38 32.52 5.15
N TRP A 67 -36.64 33.34 4.38
CA TRP A 67 -36.47 33.10 2.94
C TRP A 67 -35.71 31.81 2.61
N ARG A 68 -34.76 31.41 3.46
CA ARG A 68 -34.13 30.10 3.38
C ARG A 68 -35.14 28.97 3.51
N GLU A 69 -36.16 29.10 4.37
CA GLU A 69 -37.18 28.07 4.55
C GLU A 69 -37.98 27.83 3.25
N LEU A 70 -38.35 28.89 2.53
CA LEU A 70 -38.99 28.78 1.22
C LEU A 70 -38.11 27.98 0.23
N GLY A 71 -36.83 28.35 0.13
CA GLY A 71 -35.88 27.64 -0.73
C GLY A 71 -35.63 26.18 -0.28
N ALA A 72 -35.58 25.92 1.02
CA ALA A 72 -35.39 24.57 1.58
C ALA A 72 -36.61 23.67 1.33
N ARG A 73 -37.82 24.22 1.37
CA ARG A 73 -39.05 23.51 0.99
C ARG A 73 -39.06 23.15 -0.49
N TYR A 74 -38.64 24.07 -1.37
CA TYR A 74 -38.47 23.79 -2.79
C TYR A 74 -37.50 22.62 -3.03
N VAL A 75 -36.31 22.68 -2.43
CA VAL A 75 -35.30 21.60 -2.56
C VAL A 75 -35.80 20.28 -1.95
N THR A 76 -36.55 20.34 -0.85
CA THR A 76 -37.15 19.15 -0.23
C THR A 76 -38.18 18.51 -1.17
N ALA A 77 -39.08 19.31 -1.75
CA ALA A 77 -40.08 18.83 -2.71
C ALA A 77 -39.42 18.17 -3.91
N LEU A 78 -38.34 18.77 -4.46
CA LEU A 78 -37.53 18.16 -5.52
C LEU A 78 -36.90 16.82 -5.16
N CYS A 79 -36.33 16.70 -3.94
CA CYS A 79 -35.77 15.44 -3.46
C CYS A 79 -36.83 14.33 -3.37
N THR A 80 -38.11 14.70 -3.19
CA THR A 80 -39.23 13.76 -3.06
C THR A 80 -39.98 13.49 -4.37
N THR A 81 -39.87 14.36 -5.38
CA THR A 81 -40.58 14.22 -6.68
C THR A 81 -39.72 13.72 -7.84
N ALA A 82 -38.40 13.80 -7.75
CA ALA A 82 -37.51 13.47 -8.87
C ALA A 82 -37.49 11.95 -9.14
N GLU A 83 -38.23 11.50 -10.16
CA GLU A 83 -38.11 10.16 -10.73
C GLU A 83 -37.03 10.14 -11.82
N GLY A 84 -36.09 9.19 -11.75
CA GLY A 84 -35.19 8.87 -12.88
C GLY A 84 -34.18 9.96 -13.29
N GLY A 85 -34.15 11.12 -12.64
CA GLY A 85 -33.28 12.25 -12.99
C GLY A 85 -33.97 13.35 -13.81
N ASP A 86 -35.26 13.21 -14.12
CA ASP A 86 -36.05 14.30 -14.71
C ASP A 86 -36.59 15.24 -13.63
N ILE A 87 -36.49 16.55 -13.89
CA ILE A 87 -37.01 17.61 -13.02
C ILE A 87 -38.53 17.65 -13.22
N ALA A 88 -39.26 16.78 -12.51
CA ALA A 88 -40.70 16.94 -12.37
C ALA A 88 -40.95 18.19 -11.52
N GLY A 89 -41.59 19.20 -12.09
CA GLY A 89 -41.87 20.47 -11.41
C GLY A 89 -42.55 20.20 -10.08
N ALA A 90 -41.88 20.55 -8.98
CA ALA A 90 -42.48 20.50 -7.66
C ALA A 90 -43.46 21.67 -7.58
N GLU A 91 -44.76 21.43 -7.69
CA GLU A 91 -45.74 22.49 -7.42
C GLU A 91 -45.81 22.73 -5.90
N PRO A 92 -45.80 24.00 -5.43
CA PRO A 92 -45.96 24.28 -4.01
C PRO A 92 -47.39 23.99 -3.56
N ASP A 93 -47.55 23.47 -2.34
CA ASP A 93 -48.88 23.34 -1.72
C ASP A 93 -49.40 24.74 -1.33
N PRO A 94 -50.55 25.20 -1.87
CA PRO A 94 -51.12 26.51 -1.54
C PRO A 94 -51.40 26.70 -0.05
N LEU A 95 -51.72 25.63 0.67
CA LEU A 95 -52.01 25.69 2.10
C LEU A 95 -50.73 25.90 2.91
N GLU A 96 -49.63 25.28 2.50
CA GLU A 96 -48.31 25.48 3.12
C GLU A 96 -47.73 26.87 2.88
N LEU A 97 -47.98 27.46 1.70
CA LEU A 97 -47.58 28.84 1.39
C LEU A 97 -48.35 29.84 2.27
N GLY A 98 -49.65 29.58 2.51
CA GLY A 98 -50.46 30.38 3.42
C GLY A 98 -49.88 30.41 4.85
N THR A 99 -49.57 29.24 5.41
CA THR A 99 -48.96 29.13 6.74
C THR A 99 -47.59 29.82 6.79
N LEU A 100 -46.78 29.72 5.73
CA LEU A 100 -45.46 30.35 5.69
C LEU A 100 -45.55 31.88 5.76
N ILE A 101 -46.57 32.48 5.12
CA ILE A 101 -46.82 33.92 5.14
C ILE A 101 -47.24 34.39 6.53
N GLU A 102 -48.08 33.64 7.25
CA GLU A 102 -48.49 33.96 8.62
C GLU A 102 -47.29 34.02 9.58
N ASP A 103 -46.26 33.20 9.33
CA ASP A 103 -45.02 33.14 10.11
C ASP A 103 -43.93 34.14 9.65
N ALA A 104 -44.24 35.05 8.71
CA ALA A 104 -43.25 35.97 8.16
C ALA A 104 -42.75 37.00 9.21
N PRO A 105 -41.42 37.12 9.43
CA PRO A 105 -40.89 38.13 10.33
C PRO A 105 -41.04 39.54 9.75
N PRO A 106 -41.04 40.60 10.59
CA PRO A 106 -41.01 41.97 10.10
C PRO A 106 -39.80 42.21 9.17
N MET A 107 -40.08 42.60 7.93
CA MET A 107 -39.06 42.92 6.93
C MET A 107 -39.61 43.91 5.91
N THR A 108 -38.72 44.61 5.20
CA THR A 108 -39.10 45.65 4.24
C THR A 108 -39.89 45.07 3.07
N GLY A 109 -41.14 45.51 2.92
CA GLY A 109 -42.05 45.04 1.88
C GLY A 109 -42.84 43.78 2.24
N ALA A 110 -42.83 43.35 3.51
CA ALA A 110 -43.62 42.21 3.98
C ALA A 110 -45.12 42.35 3.70
N GLU A 111 -45.66 43.57 3.61
CA GLU A 111 -47.03 43.87 3.23
C GLU A 111 -47.42 43.42 1.81
N TYR A 112 -46.42 43.15 0.96
CA TYR A 112 -46.61 42.64 -0.41
C TYR A 112 -46.51 41.11 -0.49
N LEU A 113 -46.32 40.40 0.62
CA LEU A 113 -46.34 38.94 0.64
C LEU A 113 -47.76 38.41 0.42
N THR A 114 -47.95 37.72 -0.71
CA THR A 114 -49.17 36.98 -1.01
C THR A 114 -48.82 35.56 -1.47
N PRO A 115 -49.78 34.62 -1.43
CA PRO A 115 -49.56 33.27 -1.97
C PRO A 115 -49.11 33.29 -3.43
N ASP A 116 -49.65 34.21 -4.25
CA ASP A 116 -49.28 34.37 -5.66
C ASP A 116 -47.83 34.84 -5.83
N VAL A 117 -47.35 35.74 -4.95
CA VAL A 117 -45.95 36.19 -4.96
C VAL A 117 -45.02 35.04 -4.58
N LEU A 118 -45.36 34.24 -3.57
CA LEU A 118 -44.55 33.07 -3.20
C LEU A 118 -44.57 31.99 -4.28
N ALA A 119 -45.69 31.76 -4.94
CA ALA A 119 -45.79 30.83 -6.07
C ALA A 119 -44.97 31.30 -7.28
N ALA A 120 -44.97 32.60 -7.58
CA ALA A 120 -44.14 33.18 -8.63
C ALA A 120 -42.64 33.02 -8.31
N LEU A 121 -42.22 33.33 -7.08
CA LEU A 121 -40.84 33.13 -6.63
C LEU A 121 -40.45 31.64 -6.65
N TRP A 122 -41.36 30.73 -6.31
CA TRP A 122 -41.13 29.29 -6.42
C TRP A 122 -40.86 28.87 -7.88
N GLY A 123 -41.59 29.43 -8.84
CA GLY A 123 -41.31 29.27 -10.27
C GLY A 123 -39.96 29.84 -10.71
N GLU A 124 -39.54 30.97 -10.14
CA GLU A 124 -38.20 31.53 -10.38
C GLU A 124 -37.09 30.62 -9.84
N ILE A 125 -37.29 29.96 -8.70
CA ILE A 125 -36.33 28.96 -8.17
C ILE A 125 -36.22 27.78 -9.15
N ASP A 126 -37.34 27.32 -9.74
CA ASP A 126 -37.33 26.26 -10.75
C ASP A 126 -36.55 26.65 -12.01
N GLY A 127 -36.79 27.86 -12.52
CA GLY A 127 -36.02 28.40 -13.64
C GLY A 127 -34.52 28.47 -13.33
N ALA A 128 -34.15 28.95 -12.14
CA ALA A 128 -32.77 29.04 -11.69
C ALA A 128 -32.09 27.67 -11.59
N LEU A 129 -32.78 26.64 -11.08
CA LEU A 129 -32.25 25.29 -11.01
C LEU A 129 -31.98 24.70 -12.40
N ARG A 130 -32.92 24.87 -13.34
CA ARG A 130 -32.76 24.38 -14.72
C ARG A 130 -31.55 25.03 -15.39
N ALA A 131 -31.35 26.33 -15.19
CA ALA A 131 -30.17 27.04 -15.69
C ALA A 131 -28.88 26.49 -15.08
N GLU A 132 -28.82 26.29 -13.75
CA GLU A 132 -27.66 25.74 -13.06
C GLU A 132 -27.31 24.31 -13.51
N LEU A 133 -28.32 23.48 -13.78
CA LEU A 133 -28.11 22.10 -14.26
C LEU A 133 -27.65 22.08 -15.73
N ALA A 134 -28.18 22.97 -16.57
CA ALA A 134 -27.72 23.14 -17.94
C ALA A 134 -26.25 23.58 -18.00
N ASP A 135 -25.85 24.53 -17.14
CA ASP A 135 -24.47 25.05 -17.10
C ASP A 135 -23.47 24.02 -16.53
N SER A 136 -23.88 23.20 -15.58
CA SER A 136 -23.00 22.23 -14.91
C SER A 136 -22.89 20.88 -15.64
N GLY A 137 -23.81 20.55 -16.54
CA GLY A 137 -23.85 19.27 -17.27
C GLY A 137 -23.97 18.03 -16.37
N GLY A 138 -24.32 18.22 -15.09
CA GLY A 138 -24.38 17.18 -14.06
C GLY A 138 -25.80 16.75 -13.73
N SER A 139 -25.95 15.63 -13.03
CA SER A 139 -27.26 15.20 -12.52
C SER A 139 -27.72 16.07 -11.35
N LEU A 140 -29.04 16.12 -11.11
CA LEU A 140 -29.64 16.80 -9.94
C LEU A 140 -28.97 16.37 -8.62
N GLN A 141 -28.68 15.08 -8.45
CA GLN A 141 -27.99 14.57 -7.27
C GLN A 141 -26.55 15.08 -7.16
N ALA A 142 -25.82 15.20 -8.28
CA ALA A 142 -24.47 15.76 -8.28
C ALA A 142 -24.49 17.25 -7.90
N PHE A 143 -25.47 18.01 -8.40
CA PHE A 143 -25.69 19.41 -8.03
C PHE A 143 -26.01 19.55 -6.53
N LEU A 144 -27.00 18.82 -6.01
CA LEU A 144 -27.36 18.92 -4.59
C LEU A 144 -26.21 18.48 -3.67
N ARG A 145 -25.42 17.47 -4.07
CA ARG A 145 -24.22 17.04 -3.35
C ARG A 145 -23.12 18.11 -3.34
N SER A 146 -22.95 18.86 -4.43
CA SER A 146 -21.95 19.94 -4.49
C SER A 146 -22.37 21.14 -3.63
N ARG A 147 -23.68 21.34 -3.41
CA ARG A 147 -24.22 22.40 -2.54
C ARG A 147 -24.17 22.04 -1.06
N HIS A 148 -24.69 20.86 -0.66
CA HIS A 148 -24.58 20.38 0.72
C HIS A 148 -24.74 18.85 0.82
N PRO A 149 -23.84 18.11 1.50
CA PRO A 149 -23.89 16.63 1.56
C PRO A 149 -25.19 16.03 2.10
N ALA A 150 -25.87 16.74 3.02
CA ALA A 150 -27.07 16.24 3.70
C ALA A 150 -28.30 16.09 2.79
N TRP A 151 -28.35 16.77 1.64
CA TRP A 151 -29.46 16.63 0.69
C TRP A 151 -29.56 15.22 0.09
N ASN A 152 -28.45 14.48 0.06
CA ASN A 152 -28.47 13.08 -0.36
C ASN A 152 -29.31 12.19 0.56
N LEU A 153 -29.60 12.62 1.80
CA LEU A 153 -30.31 11.80 2.78
C LEU A 153 -31.83 12.00 2.72
N VAL A 154 -32.30 13.15 2.24
CA VAL A 154 -33.73 13.50 2.13
C VAL A 154 -34.39 12.61 1.09
N GLY A 155 -35.61 12.12 1.37
CA GLY A 155 -36.33 11.19 0.51
C GLY A 155 -35.82 9.73 0.57
N ARG A 156 -34.87 9.40 1.45
CA ARG A 156 -34.40 8.00 1.62
C ARG A 156 -35.06 7.28 2.78
N VAL A 157 -35.34 6.00 2.55
CA VAL A 157 -35.79 5.06 3.58
C VAL A 157 -34.62 4.63 4.46
N HIS A 158 -34.88 4.61 5.76
CA HIS A 158 -33.96 4.21 6.81
C HIS A 158 -34.59 3.09 7.64
N PHE A 159 -33.83 2.02 7.86
CA PHE A 159 -34.18 0.96 8.80
C PHE A 159 -33.46 1.21 10.11
N ASN A 160 -34.20 1.38 11.20
CA ASN A 160 -33.64 1.65 12.51
C ASN A 160 -33.79 0.41 13.38
N LEU A 161 -32.68 -0.06 13.93
CA LEU A 161 -32.62 -1.09 14.95
C LEU A 161 -32.12 -0.47 16.26
N ALA A 162 -32.86 -0.66 17.34
CA ALA A 162 -32.50 -0.18 18.68
C ALA A 162 -32.59 -1.32 19.71
N GLU A 163 -31.72 -1.29 20.73
CA GLU A 163 -31.81 -2.20 21.87
C GLU A 163 -32.91 -1.74 22.84
N ASN A 164 -33.83 -2.63 23.21
CA ASN A 164 -34.85 -2.43 24.23
C ASN A 164 -34.56 -3.30 25.46
N ARG A 165 -33.79 -2.77 26.42
CA ARG A 165 -33.40 -3.50 27.64
C ARG A 165 -34.54 -3.80 28.61
N LYS A 166 -35.73 -3.21 28.39
CA LYS A 166 -36.90 -3.42 29.25
C LYS A 166 -37.69 -4.66 28.85
N ASP A 167 -37.33 -5.30 27.74
CA ASP A 167 -38.07 -6.40 27.13
C ASP A 167 -37.15 -7.60 26.89
N PRO A 168 -37.13 -8.58 27.81
CA PRO A 168 -36.23 -9.73 27.70
C PRO A 168 -36.60 -10.69 26.55
N GLU A 169 -37.88 -10.74 26.15
CA GLU A 169 -38.35 -11.65 25.11
C GLU A 169 -38.02 -11.08 23.73
N ALA A 170 -38.32 -9.80 23.49
CA ALA A 170 -38.03 -9.10 22.24
C ALA A 170 -37.11 -7.88 22.48
N PRO A 171 -35.80 -8.12 22.67
CA PRO A 171 -34.86 -7.10 23.13
C PRO A 171 -34.46 -6.09 22.05
N PHE A 172 -35.04 -6.18 20.85
CA PHE A 172 -34.80 -5.25 19.76
C PHE A 172 -36.09 -4.56 19.32
N ALA A 173 -35.98 -3.29 18.95
CA ALA A 173 -37.05 -2.54 18.31
C ALA A 173 -36.63 -2.18 16.89
N PHE A 174 -37.49 -2.49 15.93
CA PHE A 174 -37.32 -2.12 14.54
C PHE A 174 -38.34 -1.06 14.12
N LEU A 175 -37.87 -0.07 13.36
CA LEU A 175 -38.74 0.92 12.73
C LEU A 175 -38.19 1.36 11.37
N ALA A 176 -39.00 1.22 10.32
CA ALA A 176 -38.75 1.88 9.05
C ALA A 176 -39.18 3.36 9.13
N THR A 177 -38.28 4.25 8.74
CA THR A 177 -38.52 5.69 8.68
C THR A 177 -38.07 6.23 7.34
N TYR A 178 -38.50 7.43 6.97
CA TYR A 178 -37.90 8.17 5.87
C TYR A 178 -37.43 9.54 6.34
N ALA A 179 -36.44 10.10 5.65
CA ALA A 179 -35.99 11.46 5.92
C ALA A 179 -36.91 12.44 5.18
N ALA A 180 -37.84 13.05 5.91
CA ALA A 180 -38.86 13.92 5.36
C ALA A 180 -38.29 15.29 4.94
N ARG A 181 -37.45 15.89 5.79
CA ARG A 181 -36.83 17.21 5.54
C ARG A 181 -35.54 17.40 6.33
N LEU A 182 -34.79 18.46 6.02
CA LEU A 182 -33.68 18.94 6.85
C LEU A 182 -34.17 20.01 7.82
N SER A 183 -33.67 20.00 9.05
CA SER A 183 -33.87 21.10 9.99
C SER A 183 -33.02 22.32 9.61
N ALA A 184 -33.36 23.49 10.16
CA ALA A 184 -32.55 24.71 10.04
C ALA A 184 -31.07 24.52 10.45
N HIS A 185 -30.80 23.54 11.32
CA HIS A 185 -29.44 23.18 11.78
C HIS A 185 -28.79 22.05 10.95
N GLY A 186 -29.39 21.64 9.83
CA GLY A 186 -28.85 20.60 8.94
C GLY A 186 -28.99 19.17 9.44
N LYS A 187 -29.82 18.92 10.46
CA LYS A 187 -30.15 17.56 10.91
C LYS A 187 -31.35 17.02 10.14
N THR A 188 -31.27 15.80 9.63
CA THR A 188 -32.40 15.12 8.98
C THR A 188 -33.52 14.84 9.98
N GLN A 189 -34.74 15.27 9.67
CA GLN A 189 -35.93 14.93 10.43
C GLN A 189 -36.53 13.65 9.86
N HIS A 190 -36.67 12.64 10.72
CA HIS A 190 -37.17 11.32 10.36
C HIS A 190 -38.62 11.18 10.77
N GLN A 191 -39.43 10.64 9.88
CA GLN A 191 -40.80 10.26 10.18
C GLN A 191 -41.02 8.76 9.96
N PRO A 192 -41.90 8.10 10.72
CA PRO A 192 -42.30 6.73 10.46
C PRO A 192 -42.77 6.54 9.02
N LEU A 193 -42.43 5.40 8.41
CA LEU A 193 -42.84 5.13 7.02
C LEU A 193 -44.37 5.07 6.86
N SER A 194 -45.12 4.77 7.93
CA SER A 194 -46.59 4.87 7.95
C SER A 194 -47.12 6.29 7.68
N ARG A 195 -46.42 7.34 8.13
CA ARG A 195 -46.83 8.73 7.87
C ARG A 195 -46.80 9.06 6.38
N ALA A 196 -45.86 8.50 5.63
CA ALA A 196 -45.83 8.65 4.17
C ALA A 196 -47.10 8.07 3.50
N LEU A 197 -47.68 7.00 4.04
CA LEU A 197 -48.95 6.45 3.51
C LEU A 197 -50.13 7.39 3.78
N GLU A 198 -50.14 8.09 4.91
CA GLU A 198 -51.18 9.07 5.26
C GLU A 198 -51.03 10.34 4.40
N GLU A 199 -49.82 10.89 4.35
CA GLU A 199 -49.48 12.17 3.67
C GLU A 199 -49.59 12.10 2.15
N PHE A 200 -49.24 10.96 1.53
CA PHE A 200 -49.23 10.80 0.07
C PHE A 200 -50.41 9.96 -0.48
N SER A 201 -51.49 9.79 0.30
CA SER A 201 -52.68 9.02 -0.07
C SER A 201 -53.55 9.64 -1.18
N GLY A 202 -53.37 10.93 -1.49
CA GLY A 202 -54.13 11.64 -2.53
C GLY A 202 -53.67 11.36 -3.96
N ALA A 203 -54.59 11.43 -4.94
CA ALA A 203 -54.34 11.08 -6.35
C ALA A 203 -53.18 11.85 -7.02
N ARG A 204 -52.82 13.04 -6.52
CA ARG A 204 -51.71 13.87 -7.04
C ARG A 204 -50.31 13.42 -6.58
N ASN A 205 -50.18 12.64 -5.51
CA ASN A 205 -48.88 12.34 -4.87
C ASN A 205 -48.45 10.85 -4.97
N LYS A 206 -49.14 10.05 -5.79
CA LYS A 206 -48.88 8.60 -5.92
C LYS A 206 -47.47 8.28 -6.45
N ALA A 207 -46.93 9.12 -7.33
CA ALA A 207 -45.56 8.97 -7.87
C ALA A 207 -44.49 9.14 -6.79
N GLN A 208 -44.64 10.15 -5.91
CA GLN A 208 -43.71 10.40 -4.80
C GLN A 208 -43.67 9.21 -3.83
N LEU A 209 -44.82 8.63 -3.51
CA LEU A 209 -44.91 7.44 -2.65
C LEU A 209 -44.24 6.21 -3.30
N LEU A 210 -44.44 6.00 -4.61
CA LEU A 210 -43.80 4.91 -5.34
C LEU A 210 -42.28 5.06 -5.39
N SER A 211 -41.78 6.27 -5.63
CA SER A 211 -40.35 6.59 -5.61
C SER A 211 -39.73 6.32 -4.24
N LEU A 212 -40.41 6.74 -3.15
CA LEU A 212 -39.96 6.51 -1.78
C LEU A 212 -39.88 5.02 -1.42
N LEU A 213 -40.84 4.20 -1.89
CA LEU A 213 -40.92 2.77 -1.58
C LEU A 213 -40.08 1.89 -2.51
N MET A 214 -39.58 2.42 -3.64
CA MET A 214 -38.79 1.67 -4.62
C MET A 214 -37.53 1.00 -4.02
N PRO A 215 -36.73 1.64 -3.13
CA PRO A 215 -35.62 0.96 -2.44
C PRO A 215 -36.06 -0.23 -1.59
N VAL A 216 -37.23 -0.13 -0.95
CA VAL A 216 -37.81 -1.20 -0.13
C VAL A 216 -38.22 -2.39 -1.00
N GLN A 217 -38.85 -2.13 -2.15
CA GLN A 217 -39.22 -3.16 -3.11
C GLN A 217 -37.99 -3.88 -3.68
N ARG A 218 -36.96 -3.13 -4.11
CA ARG A 218 -35.68 -3.71 -4.60
C ARG A 218 -34.98 -4.56 -3.55
N ALA A 219 -35.03 -4.17 -2.27
CA ALA A 219 -34.50 -4.96 -1.19
C ALA A 219 -35.33 -6.24 -0.95
N ALA A 220 -36.66 -6.16 -1.03
CA ALA A 220 -37.57 -7.30 -0.88
C ALA A 220 -37.43 -8.36 -2.00
N GLU A 221 -36.87 -8.00 -3.15
CA GLU A 221 -36.51 -8.98 -4.19
C GLU A 221 -35.38 -9.92 -3.74
N ARG A 222 -34.50 -9.44 -2.85
CA ARG A 222 -33.29 -10.16 -2.39
C ARG A 222 -33.38 -10.68 -0.96
N CYS A 223 -34.28 -10.12 -0.16
CA CYS A 223 -34.47 -10.44 1.25
C CYS A 223 -35.88 -10.99 1.50
N ASP A 224 -35.99 -12.32 1.70
CA ASP A 224 -37.29 -12.99 1.86
C ASP A 224 -38.07 -12.51 3.08
N TRP A 225 -37.39 -12.26 4.20
CA TRP A 225 -38.02 -11.73 5.43
C TRP A 225 -38.61 -10.34 5.20
N LEU A 226 -37.94 -9.52 4.40
CA LEU A 226 -38.42 -8.17 4.07
C LEU A 226 -39.61 -8.24 3.12
N ARG A 227 -39.62 -9.17 2.17
CA ARG A 227 -40.77 -9.43 1.30
C ARG A 227 -42.01 -9.78 2.11
N ALA A 228 -41.88 -10.72 3.05
CA ALA A 228 -42.97 -11.11 3.94
C ALA A 228 -43.50 -9.90 4.76
N MET A 229 -42.61 -9.06 5.28
CA MET A 229 -42.97 -7.84 6.02
C MET A 229 -43.67 -6.76 5.17
N VAL A 230 -43.33 -6.67 3.88
CA VAL A 230 -43.98 -5.75 2.94
C VAL A 230 -45.38 -6.27 2.59
N GLU A 231 -45.52 -7.57 2.33
CA GLU A 231 -46.80 -8.24 2.03
C GLU A 231 -47.77 -8.18 3.22
N SER A 232 -47.27 -8.39 4.45
CA SER A 232 -48.05 -8.30 5.70
C SER A 232 -48.34 -6.87 6.15
N ARG A 233 -47.72 -5.86 5.52
CA ARG A 233 -47.74 -4.42 5.91
C ARG A 233 -47.12 -4.13 7.28
N GLU A 234 -46.40 -5.07 7.88
CA GLU A 234 -45.74 -4.88 9.18
C GLU A 234 -44.62 -3.83 9.15
N ILE A 235 -44.00 -3.63 7.98
CA ILE A 235 -42.92 -2.63 7.79
C ILE A 235 -43.31 -1.19 8.16
N TYR A 236 -44.61 -0.87 8.15
CA TYR A 236 -45.13 0.47 8.46
C TYR A 236 -45.33 0.71 9.96
N HIS A 237 -45.13 -0.31 10.80
CA HIS A 237 -45.35 -0.25 12.24
C HIS A 237 -44.05 -0.45 13.01
N PRO A 238 -43.91 0.11 14.23
CA PRO A 238 -42.84 -0.26 15.14
C PRO A 238 -42.99 -1.73 15.53
N LEU A 239 -41.94 -2.52 15.33
CA LEU A 239 -41.94 -3.96 15.63
C LEU A 239 -41.01 -4.26 16.81
N ARG A 240 -41.44 -5.20 17.63
CA ARG A 240 -40.61 -5.86 18.64
C ARG A 240 -39.96 -7.07 17.99
N TRP A 241 -38.65 -7.14 18.00
CA TRP A 241 -37.86 -8.14 17.29
C TRP A 241 -37.12 -9.06 18.25
N MET A 242 -37.14 -10.36 17.93
CA MET A 242 -36.32 -11.35 18.58
C MET A 242 -34.86 -11.21 18.10
N PRO A 243 -33.86 -11.78 18.82
CA PRO A 243 -32.48 -11.78 18.37
C PRO A 243 -32.27 -12.37 16.97
N ALA A 244 -33.11 -13.34 16.57
CA ALA A 244 -33.09 -13.95 15.25
C ALA A 244 -33.47 -12.96 14.13
N ASP A 245 -34.42 -12.06 14.38
CA ASP A 245 -34.88 -11.07 13.39
C ASP A 245 -33.82 -9.98 13.19
N ALA A 246 -33.25 -9.50 14.31
CA ALA A 246 -32.12 -8.58 14.27
C ALA A 246 -30.90 -9.20 13.55
N TRP A 247 -30.66 -10.49 13.72
CA TRP A 247 -29.59 -11.21 13.03
C TRP A 247 -29.80 -11.32 11.51
N ARG A 248 -31.05 -11.52 11.05
CA ARG A 248 -31.39 -11.50 9.62
C ARG A 248 -31.09 -10.13 8.99
N LEU A 249 -31.50 -9.04 9.66
CA LEU A 249 -31.17 -7.68 9.21
C LEU A 249 -29.66 -7.47 9.08
N LEU A 250 -28.88 -7.92 10.07
CA LEU A 250 -27.41 -7.80 10.07
C LEU A 250 -26.75 -8.62 8.95
N SER A 251 -27.28 -9.81 8.67
CA SER A 251 -26.76 -10.68 7.60
C SER A 251 -26.98 -10.07 6.21
N ASP A 252 -28.11 -9.39 6.01
CA ASP A 252 -28.49 -8.80 4.73
C ASP A 252 -28.07 -7.32 4.56
N LEU A 253 -27.33 -6.75 5.51
CA LEU A 253 -26.84 -5.36 5.47
C LEU A 253 -26.30 -4.92 4.09
N PRO A 254 -25.38 -5.68 3.45
CA PRO A 254 -24.86 -5.29 2.12
C PRO A 254 -25.95 -5.22 1.04
N ALA A 255 -26.92 -6.14 1.08
CA ALA A 255 -28.02 -6.18 0.12
C ALA A 255 -28.95 -4.98 0.32
N LEU A 256 -29.30 -4.66 1.57
CA LEU A 256 -30.12 -3.51 1.94
C LEU A 256 -29.46 -2.18 1.52
N GLU A 257 -28.17 -2.01 1.80
CA GLU A 257 -27.43 -0.81 1.43
C GLU A 257 -27.28 -0.67 -0.09
N SER A 258 -27.07 -1.78 -0.80
CA SER A 258 -27.02 -1.79 -2.28
C SER A 258 -28.36 -1.43 -2.93
N ALA A 259 -29.48 -1.72 -2.25
CA ALA A 259 -30.82 -1.34 -2.68
C ALA A 259 -31.15 0.14 -2.38
N GLY A 260 -30.28 0.85 -1.67
CA GLY A 260 -30.44 2.28 -1.34
C GLY A 260 -31.03 2.54 0.05
N ILE A 261 -31.25 1.52 0.86
CA ILE A 261 -31.75 1.63 2.24
C ILE A 261 -30.58 1.96 3.17
N LYS A 262 -30.75 2.95 4.04
CA LYS A 262 -29.78 3.25 5.10
C LYS A 262 -30.14 2.53 6.38
N VAL A 263 -29.22 1.74 6.93
CA VAL A 263 -29.46 1.03 8.19
C VAL A 263 -28.80 1.79 9.34
N ARG A 264 -29.57 2.06 10.39
CA ARG A 264 -29.12 2.63 11.65
C ARG A 264 -29.16 1.56 12.73
N LEU A 265 -28.02 1.34 13.36
CA LEU A 265 -27.82 0.31 14.36
C LEU A 265 -27.58 0.93 15.73
N PRO A 266 -27.71 0.16 16.83
CA PRO A 266 -27.47 0.65 18.19
C PRO A 266 -26.11 1.34 18.33
N ALA A 267 -26.09 2.48 19.04
CA ALA A 267 -24.86 3.25 19.25
C ALA A 267 -23.80 2.50 20.10
N SER A 268 -24.22 1.48 20.84
CA SER A 268 -23.35 0.55 21.59
C SER A 268 -22.47 -0.32 20.67
N TRP A 269 -22.81 -0.44 19.39
CA TRP A 269 -22.14 -1.32 18.43
C TRP A 269 -21.04 -0.55 17.70
N ALA A 270 -19.79 -0.79 18.09
CA ALA A 270 -18.63 -0.18 17.46
C ALA A 270 -18.58 -0.52 15.96
N ALA A 271 -18.29 0.50 15.12
CA ALA A 271 -18.30 0.39 13.65
C ALA A 271 -19.62 -0.17 13.04
N GLY A 272 -20.74 -0.06 13.77
CA GLY A 272 -22.04 -0.52 13.29
C GLY A 272 -22.19 -2.05 13.29
N ARG A 273 -21.49 -2.78 14.18
CA ARG A 273 -21.69 -4.23 14.35
C ARG A 273 -21.59 -4.66 15.82
N PRO A 274 -22.32 -5.71 16.22
CA PRO A 274 -22.15 -6.33 17.54
C PRO A 274 -20.74 -6.89 17.70
N ALA A 275 -20.30 -7.02 18.95
CA ALA A 275 -19.01 -7.63 19.27
C ALA A 275 -18.96 -9.10 18.83
N ARG A 276 -17.76 -9.63 18.56
CA ARG A 276 -17.56 -11.02 18.10
C ARG A 276 -16.47 -11.70 18.91
N PRO A 277 -16.62 -12.99 19.25
CA PRO A 277 -15.55 -13.75 19.86
C PRO A 277 -14.45 -14.01 18.81
N ALA A 278 -13.21 -13.76 19.17
CA ALA A 278 -12.04 -14.00 18.34
C ALA A 278 -11.04 -14.91 19.05
N VAL A 279 -10.57 -15.95 18.35
CA VAL A 279 -9.48 -16.80 18.81
C VAL A 279 -8.17 -16.03 18.67
N ARG A 280 -7.54 -15.70 19.80
CA ARG A 280 -6.25 -15.01 19.84
C ARG A 280 -5.16 -16.00 20.20
N ALA A 281 -4.19 -16.18 19.32
CA ALA A 281 -3.00 -16.97 19.59
C ALA A 281 -1.79 -16.06 19.80
N SER A 282 -1.14 -16.19 20.95
CA SER A 282 0.08 -15.47 21.30
C SER A 282 1.28 -16.38 21.15
N VAL A 283 2.35 -15.87 20.52
CA VAL A 283 3.57 -16.64 20.25
C VAL A 283 4.80 -15.90 20.75
N GLY A 284 5.65 -16.57 21.54
CA GLY A 284 6.88 -15.98 22.09
C GLY A 284 6.59 -14.94 23.16
N THR A 285 5.84 -15.31 24.19
CA THR A 285 5.60 -14.45 25.36
C THR A 285 6.82 -14.41 26.28
N GLN A 286 7.64 -15.46 26.28
CA GLN A 286 8.86 -15.57 27.08
C GLN A 286 10.10 -15.79 26.19
N PRO A 287 11.31 -15.41 26.65
CA PRO A 287 12.54 -15.73 25.93
C PRO A 287 12.75 -17.25 25.87
N PRO A 288 13.15 -17.79 24.70
CA PRO A 288 13.47 -19.21 24.55
C PRO A 288 14.78 -19.56 25.27
N SER A 289 14.96 -20.83 25.63
CA SER A 289 16.20 -21.33 26.26
C SER A 289 17.42 -21.26 25.33
N LEU A 290 17.21 -21.36 24.02
CA LEU A 290 18.21 -21.20 22.99
C LEU A 290 17.80 -20.07 22.04
N LEU A 291 18.74 -19.20 21.70
CA LEU A 291 18.59 -18.16 20.69
C LEU A 291 19.07 -18.70 19.34
N GLY A 292 18.33 -18.44 18.26
CA GLY A 292 18.68 -18.98 16.96
C GLY A 292 17.49 -19.31 16.09
N ARG A 293 17.80 -19.82 14.89
CA ARG A 293 16.83 -20.50 14.03
C ARG A 293 16.19 -21.73 14.71
N GLU A 294 16.89 -22.34 15.65
CA GLU A 294 16.43 -23.50 16.44
C GLU A 294 15.67 -23.09 17.71
N ALA A 295 15.42 -21.80 17.90
CA ALA A 295 14.63 -21.31 19.03
C ALA A 295 13.19 -21.87 18.97
N LEU A 296 12.77 -22.41 20.10
CA LEU A 296 11.44 -22.96 20.32
C LEU A 296 10.66 -21.97 21.19
N LEU A 297 9.63 -21.37 20.61
CA LEU A 297 8.80 -20.35 21.24
C LEU A 297 7.57 -20.97 21.89
N ASP A 298 7.12 -20.39 22.99
CA ASP A 298 5.83 -20.75 23.56
C ASP A 298 4.69 -20.29 22.65
N PHE A 299 3.62 -21.08 22.62
CA PHE A 299 2.39 -20.80 21.89
C PHE A 299 1.23 -20.96 22.87
N ARG A 300 0.37 -19.94 22.96
CA ARG A 300 -0.80 -19.97 23.83
C ARG A 300 -2.00 -19.45 23.06
N MET A 301 -3.12 -20.16 23.16
CA MET A 301 -4.38 -19.68 22.59
C MET A 301 -5.35 -19.25 23.68
N GLU A 302 -6.11 -18.20 23.40
CA GLU A 302 -7.27 -17.79 24.19
C GLU A 302 -8.41 -17.36 23.27
N VAL A 303 -9.64 -17.35 23.78
CA VAL A 303 -10.76 -16.71 23.09
C VAL A 303 -10.98 -15.37 23.75
N SER A 304 -10.95 -14.30 22.98
CA SER A 304 -11.15 -12.95 23.47
C SER A 304 -12.40 -12.31 22.87
N LEU A 305 -12.99 -11.39 23.60
CA LEU A 305 -14.11 -10.55 23.17
C LEU A 305 -13.75 -9.09 23.42
N ASP A 306 -13.53 -8.32 22.35
CA ASP A 306 -13.01 -6.94 22.40
C ASP A 306 -11.73 -6.79 23.24
N GLY A 307 -10.85 -7.80 23.20
CA GLY A 307 -9.58 -7.81 23.94
C GLY A 307 -9.63 -8.43 25.34
N GLU A 308 -10.82 -8.79 25.86
CA GLU A 308 -10.95 -9.48 27.14
C GLU A 308 -11.07 -11.01 26.96
N SER A 309 -10.29 -11.78 27.72
CA SER A 309 -10.33 -13.25 27.68
C SER A 309 -11.66 -13.82 28.20
N LEU A 310 -12.20 -14.83 27.51
CA LEU A 310 -13.41 -15.57 27.88
C LEU A 310 -13.06 -16.83 28.68
N SER A 311 -13.86 -17.11 29.72
CA SER A 311 -13.71 -18.32 30.52
C SER A 311 -14.17 -19.58 29.75
N PRO A 312 -13.68 -20.78 30.11
CA PRO A 312 -14.14 -22.03 29.51
C PRO A 312 -15.65 -22.30 29.68
N ALA A 313 -16.28 -21.70 30.69
CA ALA A 313 -17.73 -21.77 30.85
C ALA A 313 -18.45 -20.91 29.81
N GLU A 314 -18.00 -19.66 29.60
CA GLU A 314 -18.54 -18.75 28.59
C GLU A 314 -18.36 -19.29 27.17
N ILE A 315 -17.20 -19.87 26.84
CA ILE A 315 -16.95 -20.50 25.54
C ILE A 315 -17.90 -21.68 25.31
N ARG A 316 -18.15 -22.51 26.33
CA ARG A 316 -19.12 -23.61 26.24
C ARG A 316 -20.55 -23.10 26.05
N THR A 317 -20.92 -21.98 26.66
CA THR A 317 -22.23 -21.34 26.44
C THR A 317 -22.36 -20.86 25.00
N LEU A 318 -21.34 -20.18 24.47
CA LEU A 318 -21.32 -19.71 23.08
C LEU A 318 -21.52 -20.85 22.07
N LEU A 319 -20.79 -21.96 22.25
CA LEU A 319 -20.84 -23.12 21.35
C LEU A 319 -22.12 -23.96 21.47
N LYS A 320 -22.83 -23.89 22.61
CA LYS A 320 -24.12 -24.57 22.80
C LYS A 320 -25.32 -23.75 22.32
N GLY A 321 -25.17 -22.43 22.22
CA GLY A 321 -26.21 -21.53 21.73
C GLY A 321 -26.50 -21.70 20.23
N ALA A 322 -27.52 -21.01 19.74
CA ALA A 322 -27.81 -20.93 18.31
C ALA A 322 -26.88 -19.90 17.63
N ASP A 323 -26.70 -20.06 16.31
CA ASP A 323 -26.04 -19.03 15.49
C ASP A 323 -26.84 -17.72 15.52
N GLY A 324 -26.13 -16.59 15.53
CA GLY A 324 -26.72 -15.25 15.56
C GLY A 324 -26.32 -14.44 16.79
N LEU A 325 -27.28 -13.72 17.38
CA LEU A 325 -27.01 -12.82 18.51
C LEU A 325 -27.23 -13.54 19.85
N GLN A 326 -26.18 -13.61 20.66
CA GLN A 326 -26.22 -14.16 22.03
C GLN A 326 -25.85 -13.09 23.06
N TRP A 327 -26.45 -13.16 24.26
CA TRP A 327 -26.22 -12.20 25.33
C TRP A 327 -25.17 -12.71 26.32
N ILE A 328 -23.99 -12.07 26.38
CA ILE A 328 -22.92 -12.41 27.32
C ILE A 328 -22.27 -11.12 27.85
N ARG A 329 -21.91 -11.09 29.14
CA ARG A 329 -21.31 -9.92 29.82
C ARG A 329 -22.09 -8.61 29.62
N GLY A 330 -23.42 -8.68 29.58
CA GLY A 330 -24.27 -7.49 29.46
C GLY A 330 -24.28 -6.84 28.08
N ARG A 331 -23.85 -7.56 27.03
CA ARG A 331 -23.84 -7.10 25.63
C ARG A 331 -24.26 -8.20 24.65
N TRP A 332 -24.79 -7.78 23.50
CA TRP A 332 -25.09 -8.67 22.37
C TRP A 332 -23.84 -8.96 21.56
N ILE A 333 -23.63 -10.25 21.29
CA ILE A 333 -22.45 -10.77 20.59
C ILE A 333 -22.92 -11.60 19.42
N GLU A 334 -22.30 -11.38 18.27
CA GLU A 334 -22.53 -12.20 17.08
C GLU A 334 -21.68 -13.47 17.16
N VAL A 335 -22.35 -14.62 17.01
CA VAL A 335 -21.78 -15.96 17.16
C VAL A 335 -22.11 -16.80 15.94
N ASP A 336 -21.07 -17.37 15.33
CA ASP A 336 -21.15 -18.45 14.34
C ASP A 336 -20.49 -19.66 15.00
N THR A 337 -21.32 -20.56 15.52
CA THR A 337 -20.88 -21.69 16.34
C THR A 337 -20.04 -22.67 15.54
N LYS A 338 -20.37 -22.89 14.27
CA LYS A 338 -19.64 -23.78 13.37
C LYS A 338 -18.26 -23.22 13.06
N LYS A 339 -18.16 -21.92 12.76
CA LYS A 339 -16.90 -21.24 12.48
C LYS A 339 -16.01 -21.16 13.72
N LEU A 340 -16.55 -20.73 14.85
CA LEU A 340 -15.82 -20.67 16.11
C LEU A 340 -15.33 -22.06 16.55
N GLY A 341 -16.16 -23.10 16.41
CA GLY A 341 -15.79 -24.48 16.72
C GLY A 341 -14.64 -25.01 15.85
N ARG A 342 -14.67 -24.76 14.53
CA ARG A 342 -13.57 -25.13 13.63
C ARG A 342 -12.26 -24.42 13.99
N LEU A 343 -12.32 -23.12 14.29
CA LEU A 343 -11.15 -22.34 14.71
C LEU A 343 -10.57 -22.85 16.03
N LEU A 344 -11.41 -23.12 17.02
CA LEU A 344 -10.97 -23.69 18.30
C LEU A 344 -10.24 -25.02 18.10
N GLN A 345 -10.84 -25.97 17.38
CA GLN A 345 -10.21 -27.27 17.11
C GLN A 345 -8.85 -27.13 16.43
N ARG A 346 -8.74 -26.21 15.46
CA ARG A 346 -7.50 -25.93 14.75
C ARG A 346 -6.42 -25.36 15.69
N PHE A 347 -6.75 -24.32 16.45
CA PHE A 347 -5.79 -23.64 17.33
C PHE A 347 -5.39 -24.49 18.54
N GLU A 348 -6.32 -25.30 19.08
CA GLU A 348 -6.00 -26.33 20.07
C GLU A 348 -5.06 -27.40 19.49
N GLY A 349 -5.26 -27.78 18.22
CA GLY A 349 -4.34 -28.69 17.52
C GLY A 349 -2.94 -28.12 17.38
N LEU A 350 -2.83 -26.83 17.04
CA LEU A 350 -1.55 -26.10 16.98
C LEU A 350 -0.89 -25.99 18.36
N GLU A 351 -1.66 -25.67 19.41
CA GLU A 351 -1.15 -25.58 20.77
C GLU A 351 -0.63 -26.94 21.28
N LYS A 352 -1.35 -28.03 20.98
CA LYS A 352 -0.89 -29.40 21.26
C LYS A 352 0.39 -29.74 20.50
N ALA A 353 0.47 -29.41 19.21
CA ALA A 353 1.67 -29.64 18.41
C ALA A 353 2.86 -28.79 18.89
N ALA A 354 2.60 -27.61 19.44
CA ALA A 354 3.58 -26.68 19.98
C ALA A 354 3.90 -26.91 21.46
N GLN A 355 3.49 -28.02 22.07
CA GLN A 355 3.84 -28.34 23.47
C GLN A 355 5.36 -28.43 23.70
N ALA A 356 6.09 -28.93 22.70
CA ALA A 356 7.56 -28.94 22.71
C ALA A 356 8.17 -27.58 22.32
N GLY A 357 7.32 -26.57 22.07
CA GLY A 357 7.67 -25.26 21.53
C GLY A 357 7.57 -25.20 20.01
N LEU A 358 7.26 -24.00 19.51
CA LEU A 358 7.06 -23.72 18.10
C LEU A 358 8.35 -23.15 17.50
N PRO A 359 8.89 -23.72 16.40
CA PRO A 359 10.06 -23.17 15.75
C PRO A 359 9.85 -21.71 15.31
N LEU A 360 10.88 -20.87 15.49
CA LEU A 360 10.81 -19.44 15.16
C LEU A 360 10.30 -19.16 13.73
N ASN A 361 10.74 -19.95 12.73
CA ASN A 361 10.27 -19.79 11.35
C ASN A 361 8.75 -20.02 11.22
N ASP A 362 8.22 -21.01 11.91
CA ASP A 362 6.79 -21.34 11.87
C ASP A 362 5.97 -20.30 12.63
N ALA A 363 6.49 -19.83 13.77
CA ALA A 363 5.92 -18.70 14.50
C ALA A 363 5.80 -17.44 13.63
N LEU A 364 6.88 -17.08 12.92
CA LEU A 364 6.89 -15.91 12.03
C LEU A 364 5.94 -16.09 10.83
N ARG A 365 5.85 -17.30 10.27
CA ARG A 365 4.89 -17.61 9.21
C ARG A 365 3.45 -17.51 9.70
N LEU A 366 3.15 -18.00 10.89
CA LEU A 366 1.83 -17.88 11.52
C LEU A 366 1.46 -16.41 11.77
N LEU A 367 2.37 -15.62 12.34
CA LEU A 367 2.18 -14.17 12.54
C LEU A 367 1.97 -13.39 11.26
N ALA A 368 2.68 -13.78 10.20
CA ALA A 368 2.50 -13.17 8.89
C ALA A 368 1.20 -13.61 8.21
N GLY A 369 0.50 -14.63 8.70
CA GLY A 369 -0.66 -15.23 8.02
C GLY A 369 -0.26 -16.00 6.75
N VAL A 370 0.93 -16.62 6.76
CA VAL A 370 1.57 -17.33 5.63
C VAL A 370 1.59 -18.87 5.85
N SER A 371 0.96 -19.35 6.91
CA SER A 371 0.78 -20.78 7.21
C SER A 371 -0.01 -21.52 6.10
N GLY A 372 0.34 -22.80 5.88
CA GLY A 372 -0.06 -23.59 4.71
C GLY A 372 -1.55 -23.96 4.61
N ASN A 373 -1.95 -24.35 3.39
CA ASN A 373 -3.25 -24.90 2.93
C ASN A 373 -4.53 -24.29 3.51
N GLU A 374 -4.79 -23.00 3.27
CA GLU A 374 -6.13 -22.47 3.54
C GLU A 374 -6.64 -21.58 2.41
N GLU A 375 -7.67 -22.08 1.74
CA GLU A 375 -8.61 -21.29 0.95
C GLU A 375 -9.56 -20.47 1.87
N ASP A 376 -9.54 -20.73 3.19
CA ASP A 376 -10.45 -20.13 4.20
C ASP A 376 -9.87 -18.94 5.00
N ALA A 377 -8.55 -18.70 4.96
CA ALA A 377 -7.86 -17.80 5.90
C ALA A 377 -8.21 -16.30 5.79
N PHE A 378 -8.86 -15.85 4.72
CA PHE A 378 -9.23 -14.44 4.57
C PHE A 378 -10.64 -14.12 5.08
N GLY A 379 -11.56 -15.10 5.09
CA GLY A 379 -12.89 -14.95 5.69
C GLY A 379 -12.88 -15.08 7.21
N GLU A 380 -11.79 -15.64 7.77
CA GLU A 380 -11.64 -15.94 9.21
C GLU A 380 -10.81 -14.90 9.98
N ARG A 381 -10.26 -13.86 9.33
CA ARG A 381 -9.42 -12.84 10.00
C ARG A 381 -10.13 -12.07 11.11
N ASP A 382 -11.44 -11.87 10.98
CA ASP A 382 -12.25 -11.21 12.01
C ASP A 382 -12.51 -12.12 13.23
N TRP A 383 -12.25 -13.42 13.10
CA TRP A 383 -12.53 -14.45 14.11
C TRP A 383 -11.27 -15.10 14.67
N ALA A 384 -10.10 -14.86 14.06
CA ALA A 384 -8.84 -15.40 14.51
C ALA A 384 -7.68 -14.41 14.27
N GLN A 385 -6.87 -14.21 15.30
CA GLN A 385 -5.69 -13.36 15.24
C GLN A 385 -4.49 -14.07 15.87
N VAL A 386 -3.36 -14.12 15.16
CA VAL A 386 -2.07 -14.50 15.73
C VAL A 386 -1.31 -13.22 16.07
N VAL A 387 -0.87 -13.08 17.32
CA VAL A 387 -0.11 -11.94 17.81
C VAL A 387 1.25 -12.38 18.34
N ALA A 388 2.24 -11.51 18.19
CA ALA A 388 3.53 -11.71 18.83
C ALA A 388 3.36 -11.42 20.32
N GLY A 389 3.80 -12.34 21.18
CA GLY A 389 3.93 -12.10 22.61
C GLY A 389 5.01 -11.05 22.90
N ASP A 390 5.06 -10.57 24.14
CA ASP A 390 5.86 -9.40 24.52
C ASP A 390 7.34 -9.51 24.09
N TRP A 391 7.97 -10.65 24.34
CA TRP A 391 9.36 -10.89 23.97
C TRP A 391 9.56 -10.84 22.44
N LEU A 392 8.75 -11.59 21.68
CA LEU A 392 8.87 -11.65 20.22
C LEU A 392 8.53 -10.29 19.57
N ALA A 393 7.54 -9.58 20.11
CA ALA A 393 7.16 -8.25 19.66
C ALA A 393 8.32 -7.25 19.85
N GLN A 394 8.95 -7.25 21.03
CA GLN A 394 10.10 -6.40 21.32
C GLN A 394 11.30 -6.73 20.42
N MET A 395 11.60 -8.02 20.22
CA MET A 395 12.67 -8.47 19.32
C MET A 395 12.41 -8.00 17.86
N LEU A 396 11.19 -8.18 17.35
CA LEU A 396 10.81 -7.74 16.00
C LEU A 396 10.82 -6.22 15.86
N GLN A 397 10.48 -5.48 16.92
CA GLN A 397 10.55 -4.02 16.94
C GLN A 397 12.00 -3.54 16.86
N GLN A 398 12.89 -4.11 17.67
CA GLN A 398 14.33 -3.81 17.66
C GLN A 398 14.96 -4.08 16.28
N LEU A 399 14.58 -5.17 15.61
CA LEU A 399 15.04 -5.47 14.25
C LEU A 399 14.54 -4.47 13.19
N ARG A 400 13.39 -3.83 13.43
CA ARG A 400 12.81 -2.81 12.53
C ARG A 400 13.35 -1.40 12.78
N GLN A 401 13.93 -1.14 13.95
CA GLN A 401 14.44 0.16 14.38
C GLN A 401 15.86 0.02 14.96
N PRO A 402 16.86 -0.27 14.11
CA PRO A 402 18.22 -0.53 14.56
C PRO A 402 18.91 0.67 15.23
N GLU A 403 18.38 1.88 15.08
CA GLU A 403 18.92 3.10 15.67
C GLU A 403 18.83 3.10 17.20
N GLY A 404 17.85 2.38 17.77
CA GLY A 404 17.63 2.27 19.22
C GLY A 404 18.45 1.17 19.90
N LEU A 405 19.30 0.43 19.16
CA LEU A 405 20.12 -0.64 19.70
C LEU A 405 21.30 -0.09 20.52
N ALA A 406 21.66 -0.84 21.58
CA ALA A 406 22.83 -0.56 22.42
C ALA A 406 24.09 -0.29 21.58
N HIS A 407 24.97 0.58 22.08
CA HIS A 407 26.16 0.99 21.35
C HIS A 407 27.12 -0.19 21.17
N VAL A 408 27.28 -0.66 19.93
CA VAL A 408 28.29 -1.65 19.54
C VAL A 408 29.37 -0.92 18.74
N ASP A 409 30.61 -1.02 19.21
CA ASP A 409 31.77 -0.34 18.62
C ASP A 409 32.82 -1.37 18.15
N PRO A 410 33.25 -1.35 16.87
CA PRO A 410 34.38 -2.16 16.42
C PRO A 410 35.72 -1.78 17.09
N GLY A 411 35.78 -0.62 17.75
CA GLY A 411 36.90 -0.16 18.54
C GLY A 411 38.15 0.20 17.71
N PRO A 412 39.32 0.34 18.34
CA PRO A 412 40.52 0.89 17.70
C PRO A 412 41.13 0.01 16.59
N ASP A 413 40.68 -1.23 16.44
CA ASP A 413 41.17 -2.12 15.38
C ASP A 413 40.62 -1.75 14.01
N LEU A 414 39.50 -1.02 13.97
CA LEU A 414 38.98 -0.42 12.75
C LEU A 414 39.76 0.86 12.45
N LYS A 415 40.50 0.89 11.33
CA LYS A 415 41.27 2.06 10.86
C LYS A 415 40.42 2.97 9.97
N ALA A 416 39.18 3.23 10.40
CA ALA A 416 38.23 4.12 9.73
C ALA A 416 37.17 4.64 10.69
N GLN A 417 36.60 5.80 10.41
CA GLN A 417 35.45 6.33 11.12
C GLN A 417 34.16 5.95 10.39
N LEU A 418 33.27 5.21 11.06
CA LEU A 418 31.97 4.85 10.51
C LEU A 418 31.03 6.06 10.49
N ARG A 419 30.36 6.28 9.36
CA ARG A 419 29.23 7.22 9.26
C ARG A 419 28.06 6.75 10.15
N PRO A 420 27.18 7.65 10.64
CA PRO A 420 26.08 7.26 11.53
C PRO A 420 25.20 6.14 10.98
N TYR A 421 24.86 6.16 9.69
CA TYR A 421 24.10 5.09 9.07
C TYR A 421 24.91 3.77 9.05
N GLN A 422 26.22 3.82 8.78
CA GLN A 422 27.07 2.61 8.80
C GLN A 422 27.10 2.00 10.21
N GLN A 423 27.18 2.82 11.26
CA GLN A 423 27.10 2.34 12.64
C GLN A 423 25.77 1.64 12.93
N ALA A 424 24.64 2.24 12.53
CA ALA A 424 23.33 1.59 12.66
C ALA A 424 23.25 0.26 11.91
N GLY A 425 23.87 0.18 10.72
CA GLY A 425 23.96 -1.06 9.96
C GLY A 425 24.82 -2.14 10.64
N VAL A 426 25.94 -1.76 11.24
CA VAL A 426 26.78 -2.67 12.04
C VAL A 426 26.02 -3.20 13.25
N ARG A 427 25.30 -2.35 13.99
CA ARG A 427 24.47 -2.78 15.13
C ARG A 427 23.38 -3.76 14.70
N TRP A 428 22.72 -3.48 13.59
CA TRP A 428 21.71 -4.37 13.01
C TRP A 428 22.27 -5.74 12.62
N LEU A 429 23.43 -5.76 11.94
CA LEU A 429 24.12 -7.00 11.59
C LEU A 429 24.57 -7.79 12.83
N TYR A 430 25.09 -7.10 13.85
CA TYR A 430 25.52 -7.71 15.10
C TYR A 430 24.34 -8.36 15.83
N LEU A 431 23.21 -7.66 15.96
CA LEU A 431 22.00 -8.21 16.58
C LEU A 431 21.52 -9.47 15.87
N LEU A 432 21.40 -9.45 14.54
CA LEU A 432 20.99 -10.63 13.76
C LEU A 432 21.98 -11.79 13.94
N SER A 433 23.28 -11.50 13.96
CA SER A 433 24.33 -12.51 14.15
C SER A 433 24.26 -13.15 15.55
N GLN A 434 24.03 -12.35 16.60
CA GLN A 434 23.85 -12.83 17.97
C GLN A 434 22.62 -13.73 18.10
N LEU A 435 21.52 -13.34 17.46
CA LEU A 435 20.28 -14.12 17.40
C LEU A 435 20.37 -15.33 16.46
N GLY A 436 21.50 -15.58 15.79
CA GLY A 436 21.64 -16.69 14.82
C GLY A 436 20.71 -16.56 13.62
N LEU A 437 20.27 -15.34 13.30
CA LEU A 437 19.41 -15.02 12.16
C LEU A 437 20.25 -14.56 10.98
N GLY A 438 19.70 -14.68 9.78
CA GLY A 438 20.35 -14.19 8.57
C GLY A 438 20.11 -12.70 8.36
N ALA A 439 20.84 -12.10 7.42
CA ALA A 439 20.69 -10.69 7.08
C ALA A 439 20.77 -10.47 5.57
N CYS A 440 19.95 -9.56 5.04
CA CYS A 440 20.09 -9.03 3.69
C CYS A 440 20.43 -7.53 3.77
N LEU A 441 21.72 -7.20 3.63
CA LEU A 441 22.19 -5.82 3.55
C LEU A 441 22.07 -5.33 2.10
N ALA A 442 20.96 -4.65 1.84
CA ALA A 442 20.49 -4.20 0.54
C ALA A 442 20.81 -2.71 0.26
N ASP A 443 21.83 -2.16 0.93
CA ASP A 443 22.27 -0.77 0.73
C ASP A 443 22.73 -0.50 -0.71
N ASP A 444 22.44 0.70 -1.21
CA ASP A 444 22.94 1.19 -2.49
C ASP A 444 24.47 1.03 -2.63
N MET A 445 24.91 0.79 -3.87
CA MET A 445 26.33 0.64 -4.19
C MET A 445 27.13 1.88 -3.77
N GLY A 446 28.19 1.69 -2.98
CA GLY A 446 29.04 2.78 -2.48
C GLY A 446 28.67 3.31 -1.09
N LEU A 447 27.63 2.81 -0.43
CA LEU A 447 27.33 3.13 0.97
C LEU A 447 28.28 2.47 1.99
N GLY A 448 29.24 1.66 1.54
CA GLY A 448 30.25 1.02 2.40
C GLY A 448 29.77 -0.27 3.07
N LYS A 449 29.14 -1.18 2.30
CA LYS A 449 28.76 -2.52 2.78
C LYS A 449 29.97 -3.32 3.27
N THR A 450 31.09 -3.25 2.53
CA THR A 450 32.37 -3.86 2.90
C THR A 450 32.82 -3.43 4.30
N MET A 451 32.85 -2.11 4.54
CA MET A 451 33.21 -1.53 5.83
C MET A 451 32.32 -2.02 6.98
N GLN A 452 31.00 -2.09 6.75
CA GLN A 452 30.04 -2.58 7.76
C GLN A 452 30.30 -4.05 8.13
N VAL A 453 30.61 -4.89 7.14
CA VAL A 453 30.93 -6.30 7.37
C VAL A 453 32.28 -6.47 8.08
N LEU A 454 33.33 -5.76 7.65
CA LEU A 454 34.63 -5.82 8.32
C LEU A 454 34.54 -5.37 9.79
N SER A 455 33.75 -4.33 10.06
CA SER A 455 33.45 -3.86 11.42
C SER A 455 32.76 -4.93 12.26
N LEU A 456 31.76 -5.61 11.70
CA LEU A 456 31.10 -6.75 12.35
C LEU A 456 32.10 -7.86 12.69
N LEU A 457 32.98 -8.23 11.75
CA LEU A 457 33.96 -9.30 11.97
C LEU A 457 34.97 -8.94 13.07
N LEU A 458 35.39 -7.67 13.16
CA LEU A 458 36.23 -7.19 14.26
C LEU A 458 35.52 -7.30 15.62
N ILE A 459 34.23 -6.93 15.69
CA ILE A 459 33.42 -7.07 16.91
C ILE A 459 33.34 -8.54 17.34
N LEU A 460 33.01 -9.43 16.40
CA LEU A 460 32.85 -10.86 16.69
C LEU A 460 34.17 -11.56 17.02
N LYS A 461 35.30 -11.04 16.52
CA LYS A 461 36.63 -11.52 16.90
C LYS A 461 36.96 -11.21 18.36
N ARG A 462 36.50 -10.06 18.87
CA ARG A 462 36.76 -9.61 20.25
C ARG A 462 35.88 -10.33 21.27
N ASP A 463 34.63 -10.60 20.91
CA ASP A 463 33.65 -11.27 21.77
C ASP A 463 33.04 -12.50 21.06
N PRO A 464 33.83 -13.58 20.86
CA PRO A 464 33.35 -14.77 20.18
C PRO A 464 32.51 -15.64 21.12
N VAL A 465 31.28 -15.96 20.72
CA VAL A 465 30.51 -17.03 21.37
C VAL A 465 31.19 -18.38 21.18
N GLU A 466 31.68 -18.64 19.96
CA GLU A 466 32.60 -19.73 19.64
C GLU A 466 33.64 -19.23 18.62
N PRO A 467 34.94 -19.50 18.82
CA PRO A 467 35.99 -19.01 17.94
C PRO A 467 36.00 -19.82 16.62
N ARG A 468 35.29 -19.33 15.61
CA ARG A 468 35.26 -19.91 14.25
C ARG A 468 35.44 -18.82 13.19
N PRO A 469 36.15 -19.11 12.08
CA PRO A 469 36.30 -18.15 10.99
C PRO A 469 34.98 -17.86 10.29
N SER A 470 34.94 -16.74 9.57
CA SER A 470 33.86 -16.41 8.62
C SER A 470 34.29 -16.67 7.18
N LEU A 471 33.34 -17.00 6.31
CA LEU A 471 33.55 -17.22 4.88
C LEU A 471 32.86 -16.12 4.08
N LEU A 472 33.59 -15.50 3.16
CA LEU A 472 33.08 -14.58 2.16
C LEU A 472 33.16 -15.23 0.77
N VAL A 473 32.02 -15.30 0.08
CA VAL A 473 31.91 -15.72 -1.32
C VAL A 473 31.54 -14.50 -2.16
N ALA A 474 32.40 -14.13 -3.11
CA ALA A 474 32.20 -12.95 -3.96
C ALA A 474 32.54 -13.24 -5.44
N PRO A 475 32.15 -12.38 -6.39
CA PRO A 475 32.69 -12.44 -7.75
C PRO A 475 34.22 -12.39 -7.75
N ALA A 476 34.86 -13.14 -8.66
CA ALA A 476 36.32 -13.22 -8.72
C ALA A 476 37.01 -11.84 -8.89
N SER A 477 36.32 -10.88 -9.50
CA SER A 477 36.77 -9.50 -9.66
C SER A 477 36.84 -8.70 -8.36
N LEU A 478 36.10 -9.09 -7.32
CA LEU A 478 36.03 -8.36 -6.06
C LEU A 478 36.96 -8.90 -4.97
N LEU A 479 37.57 -10.08 -5.17
CA LEU A 479 38.40 -10.73 -4.14
C LEU A 479 39.60 -9.85 -3.73
N ALA A 480 40.31 -9.30 -4.72
CA ALA A 480 41.45 -8.42 -4.47
C ALA A 480 41.04 -7.13 -3.76
N ASN A 481 39.85 -6.59 -4.08
CA ASN A 481 39.31 -5.41 -3.42
C ASN A 481 38.99 -5.69 -1.95
N TRP A 482 38.29 -6.80 -1.66
CA TRP A 482 38.01 -7.21 -0.28
C TRP A 482 39.27 -7.43 0.55
N ALA A 483 40.29 -8.10 -0.02
CA ALA A 483 41.56 -8.30 0.66
C ALA A 483 42.26 -6.95 0.96
N ALA A 484 42.29 -6.03 -0.02
CA ALA A 484 42.89 -4.71 0.16
C ALA A 484 42.11 -3.83 1.16
N GLU A 485 40.78 -3.89 1.18
CA GLU A 485 39.96 -3.18 2.16
C GLU A 485 40.13 -3.77 3.57
N ALA A 486 40.23 -5.09 3.70
CA ALA A 486 40.52 -5.72 4.98
C ALA A 486 41.90 -5.32 5.52
N GLU A 487 42.93 -5.35 4.68
CA GLU A 487 44.29 -4.89 5.04
C GLU A 487 44.29 -3.41 5.46
N ARG A 488 43.58 -2.55 4.72
CA ARG A 488 43.53 -1.11 4.98
C ARG A 488 42.74 -0.76 6.24
N PHE A 489 41.56 -1.35 6.43
CA PHE A 489 40.60 -0.92 7.44
C PHE A 489 40.52 -1.83 8.65
N ALA A 490 40.89 -3.11 8.52
CA ALA A 490 40.84 -4.09 9.60
C ALA A 490 42.12 -4.95 9.61
N PRO A 491 43.33 -4.35 9.72
CA PRO A 491 44.61 -5.07 9.61
C PRO A 491 44.80 -6.14 10.69
N GLY A 492 44.03 -6.07 11.78
CA GLY A 492 44.01 -7.10 12.81
C GLY A 492 43.32 -8.40 12.40
N LEU A 493 42.60 -8.47 11.27
CA LEU A 493 41.97 -9.69 10.77
C LEU A 493 42.96 -10.54 9.96
N ARG A 494 43.08 -11.83 10.30
CA ARG A 494 43.85 -12.81 9.52
C ARG A 494 43.02 -13.27 8.33
N VAL A 495 43.35 -12.78 7.15
CA VAL A 495 42.61 -13.02 5.90
C VAL A 495 43.31 -14.06 5.03
N LEU A 496 42.57 -15.08 4.57
CA LEU A 496 43.01 -16.06 3.57
C LEU A 496 42.17 -15.95 2.30
N VAL A 497 42.80 -15.73 1.15
CA VAL A 497 42.09 -15.71 -0.14
C VAL A 497 42.18 -17.06 -0.83
N ALA A 498 41.22 -17.95 -0.60
CA ALA A 498 41.13 -19.28 -1.21
C ALA A 498 40.77 -19.23 -2.71
N HIS A 499 41.68 -18.70 -3.54
CA HIS A 499 41.55 -18.58 -4.98
C HIS A 499 42.90 -18.72 -5.71
N PRO A 500 42.98 -19.44 -6.84
CA PRO A 500 44.25 -19.70 -7.54
C PRO A 500 45.01 -18.46 -8.03
N SER A 501 44.37 -17.29 -8.09
CA SER A 501 45.02 -16.04 -8.49
C SER A 501 45.79 -15.35 -7.37
N MET A 502 45.62 -15.80 -6.11
CA MET A 502 46.20 -15.18 -4.92
C MET A 502 46.87 -16.20 -4.00
N THR A 503 46.49 -17.47 -4.06
CA THR A 503 47.10 -18.56 -3.29
C THR A 503 47.59 -19.66 -4.23
N PRO A 504 48.83 -20.15 -4.05
CA PRO A 504 49.39 -21.25 -4.83
C PRO A 504 48.52 -22.51 -4.83
N ALA A 505 48.57 -23.27 -5.92
CA ALA A 505 47.68 -24.41 -6.15
C ALA A 505 47.95 -25.61 -5.21
N ASP A 506 49.19 -25.77 -4.75
CA ASP A 506 49.61 -26.74 -3.74
C ASP A 506 49.08 -26.36 -2.35
N GLU A 507 49.19 -25.10 -1.94
CA GLU A 507 48.59 -24.60 -0.69
C GLU A 507 47.07 -24.74 -0.69
N LEU A 508 46.43 -24.46 -1.82
CA LEU A 508 44.99 -24.64 -2.01
C LEU A 508 44.54 -26.11 -1.95
N ARG A 509 45.40 -27.06 -2.31
CA ARG A 509 45.11 -28.50 -2.22
C ARG A 509 45.33 -29.04 -0.81
N ALA A 510 46.27 -28.45 -0.07
CA ALA A 510 46.57 -28.78 1.32
C ALA A 510 45.68 -28.05 2.34
N LEU A 511 44.62 -27.38 1.89
CA LEU A 511 43.71 -26.61 2.73
C LEU A 511 42.83 -27.57 3.55
N ASP A 512 42.94 -27.50 4.87
CA ASP A 512 42.24 -28.36 5.82
C ASP A 512 41.56 -27.53 6.94
N SER A 513 40.77 -28.20 7.78
CA SER A 513 40.08 -27.54 8.91
C SER A 513 41.04 -26.87 9.89
N ALA A 514 42.25 -27.41 10.08
CA ALA A 514 43.23 -26.86 11.02
C ALA A 514 43.78 -25.51 10.53
N ARG A 515 44.12 -25.40 9.24
CA ARG A 515 44.53 -24.14 8.62
C ARG A 515 43.40 -23.11 8.60
N LEU A 516 42.16 -23.53 8.34
CA LEU A 516 41.00 -22.64 8.36
C LEU A 516 40.80 -22.00 9.75
N MET A 517 40.96 -22.78 10.83
CA MET A 517 40.85 -22.29 12.21
C MET A 517 41.92 -21.26 12.61
N GLN A 518 43.01 -21.14 11.86
CA GLN A 518 44.05 -20.13 12.08
C GLN A 518 43.73 -18.78 11.44
N THR A 519 42.60 -18.67 10.75
CA THR A 519 42.15 -17.45 10.06
C THR A 519 40.94 -16.85 10.77
N ASP A 520 40.66 -15.57 10.49
CA ASP A 520 39.44 -14.90 10.95
C ASP A 520 38.43 -14.75 9.78
N LEU A 521 38.95 -14.55 8.56
CA LEU A 521 38.14 -14.42 7.34
C LEU A 521 38.76 -15.20 6.17
N VAL A 522 37.96 -16.05 5.54
CA VAL A 522 38.31 -16.74 4.30
C VAL A 522 37.53 -16.13 3.14
N ILE A 523 38.20 -15.76 2.06
CA ILE A 523 37.61 -15.13 0.88
C ILE A 523 37.73 -16.08 -0.30
N THR A 524 36.64 -16.38 -0.99
CA THR A 524 36.66 -17.22 -2.20
C THR A 524 35.68 -16.73 -3.27
N SER A 525 35.74 -17.32 -4.46
CA SER A 525 34.77 -17.06 -5.53
C SER A 525 33.75 -18.17 -5.66
N PHE A 526 32.58 -17.85 -6.24
CA PHE A 526 31.55 -18.85 -6.57
C PHE A 526 32.11 -20.05 -7.34
N GLY A 527 33.03 -19.82 -8.29
CA GLY A 527 33.66 -20.87 -9.07
C GLY A 527 34.71 -21.67 -8.29
N SER A 528 35.47 -21.03 -7.41
CA SER A 528 36.47 -21.73 -6.59
C SER A 528 35.85 -22.54 -5.45
N LEU A 529 34.71 -22.09 -4.91
CA LEU A 529 33.96 -22.85 -3.90
C LEU A 529 33.60 -24.26 -4.39
N LEU A 530 33.23 -24.40 -5.67
CA LEU A 530 32.92 -25.70 -6.29
C LEU A 530 34.11 -26.67 -6.37
N ARG A 531 35.33 -26.14 -6.27
CA ARG A 531 36.58 -26.92 -6.36
C ARG A 531 37.20 -27.19 -4.99
N GLN A 532 36.59 -26.69 -3.91
CA GLN A 532 37.14 -26.76 -2.56
C GLN A 532 36.11 -27.37 -1.59
N PRO A 533 35.96 -28.71 -1.57
CA PRO A 533 34.99 -29.41 -0.72
C PRO A 533 35.16 -29.13 0.78
N VAL A 534 36.40 -28.88 1.23
CA VAL A 534 36.70 -28.52 2.62
C VAL A 534 35.92 -27.29 3.08
N LEU A 535 35.68 -26.31 2.18
CA LEU A 535 34.94 -25.09 2.53
C LEU A 535 33.44 -25.35 2.71
N GLU A 536 32.88 -26.39 2.05
CA GLU A 536 31.48 -26.80 2.23
C GLU A 536 31.28 -27.55 3.55
N ALA A 537 32.21 -28.44 3.89
CA ALA A 537 32.11 -29.29 5.08
C ALA A 537 32.40 -28.55 6.39
N PHE A 538 33.14 -27.43 6.33
CA PHE A 538 33.50 -26.65 7.50
C PHE A 538 32.29 -25.89 8.08
N GLN A 539 32.23 -25.78 9.43
CA GLN A 539 31.19 -25.02 10.11
C GLN A 539 31.65 -23.59 10.39
N TRP A 540 31.09 -22.63 9.67
CA TRP A 540 31.47 -21.22 9.72
C TRP A 540 30.73 -20.44 10.82
N ASN A 541 31.36 -19.38 11.34
CA ASN A 541 30.64 -18.42 12.19
C ASN A 541 29.60 -17.66 11.34
N ILE A 542 30.08 -16.99 10.29
CA ILE A 542 29.23 -16.30 9.32
C ILE A 542 29.60 -16.74 7.90
N ALA A 543 28.59 -17.06 7.09
CA ALA A 543 28.74 -17.15 5.64
C ALA A 543 28.17 -15.88 4.98
N ILE A 544 29.03 -15.14 4.28
CA ILE A 544 28.73 -13.88 3.62
C ILE A 544 28.75 -14.12 2.11
N VAL A 545 27.74 -13.66 1.40
CA VAL A 545 27.70 -13.66 -0.07
C VAL A 545 27.62 -12.23 -0.54
N ASP A 546 28.66 -11.78 -1.23
CA ASP A 546 28.68 -10.48 -1.91
C ASP A 546 28.12 -10.61 -3.33
N GLU A 547 27.45 -9.56 -3.79
CA GLU A 547 26.67 -9.55 -5.03
C GLU A 547 25.68 -10.74 -5.09
N ALA A 548 24.82 -10.85 -4.07
CA ALA A 548 23.90 -11.97 -3.86
C ALA A 548 22.91 -12.21 -5.03
N GLN A 549 22.79 -11.30 -6.01
CA GLN A 549 22.12 -11.59 -7.28
C GLN A 549 22.78 -12.74 -8.06
N ALA A 550 24.05 -13.07 -7.78
CA ALA A 550 24.69 -14.26 -8.31
C ALA A 550 23.97 -15.56 -7.92
N ILE A 551 23.25 -15.56 -6.79
CA ILE A 551 22.47 -16.72 -6.33
C ILE A 551 20.96 -16.59 -6.59
N LYS A 552 20.54 -15.71 -7.51
CA LYS A 552 19.11 -15.46 -7.79
C LYS A 552 18.37 -16.66 -8.40
N ASN A 553 19.08 -17.53 -9.14
CA ASN A 553 18.51 -18.70 -9.77
C ASN A 553 18.78 -19.98 -8.96
N PRO A 554 17.76 -20.55 -8.29
CA PRO A 554 17.90 -21.75 -7.45
C PRO A 554 18.44 -22.99 -8.15
N GLY A 555 18.21 -23.09 -9.47
CA GLY A 555 18.60 -24.27 -10.26
C GLY A 555 20.10 -24.37 -10.53
N THR A 556 20.83 -23.26 -10.43
CA THR A 556 22.24 -23.18 -10.80
C THR A 556 23.15 -23.93 -9.82
N ARG A 557 24.21 -24.56 -10.34
CA ARG A 557 25.17 -25.33 -9.53
C ARG A 557 25.81 -24.47 -8.43
N GLN A 558 26.15 -23.21 -8.73
CA GLN A 558 26.72 -22.29 -7.75
C GLN A 558 25.75 -21.95 -6.61
N THR A 559 24.46 -21.74 -6.91
CA THR A 559 23.45 -21.43 -5.89
C THR A 559 23.24 -22.61 -4.96
N LYS A 560 23.14 -23.82 -5.53
CA LYS A 560 23.06 -25.06 -4.75
C LYS A 560 24.27 -25.22 -3.85
N GLN A 561 25.48 -24.98 -4.35
CA GLN A 561 26.71 -25.07 -3.58
C GLN A 561 26.74 -24.09 -2.40
N VAL A 562 26.45 -22.82 -2.65
CA VAL A 562 26.44 -21.77 -1.61
C VAL A 562 25.41 -22.07 -0.52
N LYS A 563 24.24 -22.62 -0.88
CA LYS A 563 23.17 -22.95 0.08
C LYS A 563 23.50 -24.13 1.01
N LYS A 564 24.47 -24.98 0.64
CA LYS A 564 24.94 -26.09 1.48
C LYS A 564 25.92 -25.68 2.58
N LEU A 565 26.46 -24.46 2.51
CA LEU A 565 27.40 -23.95 3.52
C LEU A 565 26.78 -24.01 4.93
N GLN A 566 27.50 -24.61 5.87
CA GLN A 566 27.09 -24.68 7.28
C GLN A 566 27.58 -23.43 8.00
N ALA A 567 26.68 -22.57 8.45
CA ALA A 567 27.05 -21.34 9.15
C ALA A 567 25.99 -20.96 10.20
N ARG A 568 26.43 -20.40 11.34
CA ARG A 568 25.54 -19.93 12.39
C ARG A 568 24.68 -18.76 11.93
N SER A 569 25.28 -17.81 11.23
CA SER A 569 24.56 -16.71 10.56
C SER A 569 24.96 -16.61 9.08
N ARG A 570 24.06 -16.06 8.26
CA ARG A 570 24.22 -15.94 6.82
C ARG A 570 23.85 -14.54 6.34
N ILE A 571 24.79 -13.86 5.69
CA ILE A 571 24.64 -12.47 5.25
C ILE A 571 24.66 -12.42 3.73
N ALA A 572 23.64 -11.82 3.13
CA ALA A 572 23.59 -11.49 1.71
C ALA A 572 23.81 -9.99 1.52
N LEU A 573 24.81 -9.61 0.72
CA LEU A 573 25.08 -8.23 0.32
C LEU A 573 24.61 -8.04 -1.13
N THR A 574 23.81 -7.01 -1.39
CA THR A 574 23.37 -6.69 -2.75
C THR A 574 22.92 -5.23 -2.84
N GLY A 575 22.98 -4.62 -4.02
CA GLY A 575 22.30 -3.33 -4.24
C GLY A 575 20.82 -3.48 -4.61
N THR A 576 20.41 -4.68 -5.04
CA THR A 576 19.11 -4.93 -5.67
C THR A 576 18.56 -6.29 -5.20
N PRO A 577 17.96 -6.36 -3.99
CA PRO A 577 17.47 -7.62 -3.42
C PRO A 577 16.29 -8.22 -4.20
N VAL A 578 15.57 -7.40 -4.97
CA VAL A 578 14.54 -7.82 -5.92
C VAL A 578 14.85 -7.14 -7.24
N GLU A 579 15.31 -7.90 -8.22
CA GLU A 579 15.76 -7.36 -9.50
C GLU A 579 14.62 -7.40 -10.53
N ASN A 580 14.06 -8.60 -10.78
CA ASN A 580 13.04 -8.77 -11.82
C ASN A 580 11.82 -9.58 -11.35
N ARG A 581 11.98 -10.50 -10.40
CA ARG A 581 10.93 -11.44 -9.99
C ARG A 581 10.96 -11.70 -8.49
N LEU A 582 9.79 -12.02 -7.91
CA LEU A 582 9.69 -12.45 -6.50
C LEU A 582 10.48 -13.73 -6.21
N SER A 583 10.76 -14.55 -7.24
CA SER A 583 11.66 -15.72 -7.12
C SER A 583 13.09 -15.35 -6.72
N ASP A 584 13.55 -14.16 -7.09
CA ASP A 584 14.89 -13.67 -6.75
C ASP A 584 14.99 -13.46 -5.24
N LEU A 585 13.95 -12.84 -4.65
CA LEU A 585 13.79 -12.68 -3.21
C LEU A 585 13.80 -14.02 -2.49
N TRP A 586 13.01 -14.99 -3.00
CA TRP A 586 12.97 -16.33 -2.42
C TRP A 586 14.35 -16.98 -2.39
N SER A 587 15.12 -16.89 -3.47
CA SER A 587 16.42 -17.55 -3.52
C SER A 587 17.42 -16.97 -2.51
N ILE A 588 17.40 -15.64 -2.31
CA ILE A 588 18.22 -14.95 -1.31
C ILE A 588 17.77 -15.33 0.12
N PHE A 589 16.46 -15.38 0.36
CA PHE A 589 15.91 -15.77 1.66
C PHE A 589 16.10 -17.25 1.97
N ASP A 590 16.10 -18.12 0.98
CA ASP A 590 16.42 -19.54 1.15
C ASP A 590 17.91 -19.75 1.49
N PHE A 591 18.79 -18.82 1.09
CA PHE A 591 20.16 -18.78 1.62
C PHE A 591 20.19 -18.25 3.05
N THR A 592 19.68 -17.04 3.30
CA THR A 592 19.82 -16.36 4.62
C THR A 592 18.97 -16.98 5.73
N HIS A 593 17.75 -17.44 5.42
CA HIS A 593 16.75 -18.00 6.34
C HIS A 593 16.11 -19.26 5.74
N PRO A 594 16.83 -20.39 5.64
CA PRO A 594 16.29 -21.60 5.02
C PRO A 594 15.00 -22.05 5.71
N GLY A 595 13.95 -22.29 4.92
CA GLY A 595 12.63 -22.72 5.38
C GLY A 595 11.65 -21.59 5.75
N LEU A 596 12.10 -20.34 5.97
CA LEU A 596 11.20 -19.23 6.37
C LEU A 596 10.09 -18.96 5.33
N LEU A 597 10.43 -19.03 4.05
CA LEU A 597 9.49 -18.85 2.94
C LEU A 597 8.95 -20.18 2.37
N GLY A 598 9.23 -21.30 3.04
CA GLY A 598 8.96 -22.63 2.52
C GLY A 598 9.75 -22.97 1.25
N SER A 599 9.35 -24.06 0.60
CA SER A 599 9.88 -24.48 -0.70
C SER A 599 9.54 -23.49 -1.81
N ALA A 600 10.30 -23.53 -2.92
CA ALA A 600 10.04 -22.68 -4.08
C ALA A 600 8.61 -22.85 -4.64
N LYS A 601 8.05 -24.06 -4.55
CA LYS A 601 6.68 -24.37 -4.99
C LYS A 601 5.63 -23.72 -4.09
N GLU A 602 5.81 -23.82 -2.77
CA GLU A 602 4.91 -23.18 -1.79
C GLU A 602 4.95 -21.66 -1.92
N PHE A 603 6.14 -21.08 -2.08
CA PHE A 603 6.29 -19.65 -2.28
C PHE A 603 5.66 -19.15 -3.59
N ALA A 604 5.82 -19.90 -4.69
CA ALA A 604 5.14 -19.59 -5.95
C ALA A 604 3.60 -19.71 -5.84
N GLY A 605 3.09 -20.62 -5.01
CA GLY A 605 1.67 -20.71 -4.69
C GLY A 605 1.19 -19.50 -3.88
N LEU A 606 1.91 -19.15 -2.81
CA LEU A 606 1.65 -17.99 -1.97
C LEU A 606 1.59 -16.70 -2.80
N THR A 607 2.63 -16.41 -3.58
CA THR A 607 2.74 -15.17 -4.36
C THR A 607 1.63 -15.03 -5.40
N ARG A 608 1.23 -16.12 -6.08
CA ARG A 608 0.07 -16.12 -7.00
C ARG A 608 -1.23 -15.76 -6.28
N ARG A 609 -1.45 -16.29 -5.07
CA ARG A 609 -2.64 -15.96 -4.26
C ARG A 609 -2.61 -14.50 -3.82
N LEU A 610 -1.49 -14.03 -3.27
CA LEU A 610 -1.35 -12.63 -2.83
C LEU A 610 -1.53 -11.65 -4.00
N ALA A 611 -1.09 -12.02 -5.20
CA ALA A 611 -1.29 -11.23 -6.42
C ALA A 611 -2.77 -11.17 -6.83
N LYS A 612 -3.50 -12.29 -6.80
CA LYS A 612 -4.95 -12.33 -7.10
C LYS A 612 -5.78 -11.45 -6.15
N MET A 613 -5.32 -11.29 -4.91
CA MET A 613 -5.99 -10.50 -3.87
C MET A 613 -5.42 -9.08 -3.71
N GLU A 614 -4.41 -8.70 -4.52
CA GLU A 614 -3.69 -7.41 -4.42
C GLU A 614 -3.17 -7.08 -3.00
N HIS A 615 -2.85 -8.11 -2.19
CA HIS A 615 -2.52 -7.93 -0.77
C HIS A 615 -1.19 -8.58 -0.38
N PHE A 616 -0.09 -7.83 -0.53
CA PHE A 616 1.28 -8.30 -0.20
C PHE A 616 1.76 -7.98 1.23
N GLY A 617 0.90 -7.42 2.08
CA GLY A 617 1.20 -7.06 3.47
C GLY A 617 1.84 -8.22 4.28
N PRO A 618 1.23 -9.43 4.29
CA PRO A 618 1.77 -10.65 4.89
C PRO A 618 3.24 -10.91 4.57
N LEU A 619 3.55 -11.00 3.27
CA LEU A 619 4.89 -11.30 2.80
C LEU A 619 5.88 -10.20 3.20
N ARG A 620 5.47 -8.93 3.08
CA ARG A 620 6.30 -7.79 3.46
C ARG A 620 6.63 -7.79 4.95
N ASN A 621 5.65 -8.09 5.81
CA ASN A 621 5.85 -8.18 7.25
C ASN A 621 6.80 -9.31 7.65
N LEU A 622 6.78 -10.42 6.90
CA LEU A 622 7.66 -11.56 7.11
C LEU A 622 9.12 -11.27 6.76
N VAL A 623 9.38 -10.57 5.64
CA VAL A 623 10.76 -10.36 5.15
C VAL A 623 11.41 -9.07 5.65
N ARG A 624 10.62 -8.03 5.95
CA ARG A 624 11.12 -6.68 6.28
C ARG A 624 12.13 -6.62 7.43
N PRO A 625 11.99 -7.35 8.55
CA PRO A 625 12.95 -7.28 9.66
C PRO A 625 14.37 -7.70 9.27
N TYR A 626 14.51 -8.45 8.18
CA TYR A 626 15.75 -9.07 7.72
C TYR A 626 16.37 -8.35 6.51
N ILE A 627 15.78 -7.24 6.07
CA ILE A 627 16.28 -6.45 4.94
C ILE A 627 16.56 -5.03 5.42
N LEU A 628 17.84 -4.63 5.38
CA LEU A 628 18.24 -3.24 5.56
C LEU A 628 18.56 -2.63 4.20
N ARG A 629 17.72 -1.70 3.73
CA ARG A 629 17.89 -1.02 2.44
C ARG A 629 17.89 0.49 2.62
N ARG A 630 19.01 1.13 2.27
CA ARG A 630 19.16 2.59 2.25
C ARG A 630 19.57 3.06 0.86
N LEU A 631 18.99 4.17 0.43
CA LEU A 631 19.26 4.77 -0.88
C LEU A 631 20.14 6.00 -0.73
N LYS A 632 20.93 6.31 -1.76
CA LYS A 632 21.74 7.55 -1.76
C LYS A 632 20.90 8.83 -1.76
N THR A 633 19.67 8.74 -2.21
CA THR A 633 18.70 9.85 -2.22
C THR A 633 18.11 10.14 -0.84
N ASP A 634 18.29 9.26 0.14
CA ASP A 634 17.85 9.54 1.52
C ASP A 634 18.81 10.55 2.17
N ARG A 635 18.33 11.78 2.35
CA ARG A 635 19.09 12.87 2.97
C ARG A 635 19.57 12.55 4.40
N ARG A 636 18.97 11.56 5.08
CA ARG A 636 19.43 11.08 6.40
C ARG A 636 20.67 10.20 6.31
N VAL A 637 21.01 9.69 5.12
CA VAL A 637 22.12 8.77 4.87
C VAL A 637 23.31 9.52 4.30
N ILE A 638 23.09 10.44 3.36
CA ILE A 638 24.13 11.23 2.71
C ILE A 638 23.67 12.69 2.60
N ALA A 639 24.43 13.61 3.22
CA ALA A 639 24.28 15.05 3.03
C ALA A 639 25.28 15.63 1.99
N ASP A 640 26.39 14.91 1.73
CA ASP A 640 27.59 15.48 1.09
C ASP A 640 27.85 15.04 -0.36
N LEU A 641 26.98 14.25 -0.99
CA LEU A 641 27.13 13.90 -2.42
C LEU A 641 26.34 14.89 -3.29
N PRO A 642 26.95 15.45 -4.35
CA PRO A 642 26.23 16.27 -5.31
C PRO A 642 25.12 15.47 -5.99
N GLU A 643 24.04 16.14 -6.38
CA GLU A 643 22.91 15.49 -7.05
C GLU A 643 23.37 14.81 -8.36
N LYS A 644 22.98 13.54 -8.54
CA LYS A 644 23.22 12.84 -9.80
C LYS A 644 22.28 13.43 -10.87
N THR A 645 22.86 14.09 -11.87
CA THR A 645 22.11 14.51 -13.05
C THR A 645 22.14 13.41 -14.11
N GLU A 646 20.99 13.00 -14.61
CA GLU A 646 20.87 12.00 -15.69
C GLU A 646 20.30 12.64 -16.95
N LEU A 647 21.09 12.65 -18.02
CA LEU A 647 20.73 13.26 -19.30
C LEU A 647 20.75 12.21 -20.40
N LYS A 648 19.62 12.06 -21.10
CA LYS A 648 19.54 11.20 -22.29
C LYS A 648 20.07 11.97 -23.50
N ALA A 649 21.23 11.57 -24.01
CA ALA A 649 21.78 12.10 -25.25
C ALA A 649 21.21 11.31 -26.44
N TRP A 650 20.29 11.93 -27.17
CA TRP A 650 19.74 11.36 -28.39
C TRP A 650 20.66 11.64 -29.58
N CYS A 651 20.74 10.69 -30.50
CA CYS A 651 21.47 10.81 -31.76
C CYS A 651 20.67 10.16 -32.89
N HIS A 652 20.83 10.66 -34.11
CA HIS A 652 20.27 10.02 -35.30
C HIS A 652 21.17 8.88 -35.77
N LEU A 653 20.61 7.93 -36.53
CA LEU A 653 21.42 6.96 -37.28
C LEU A 653 22.16 7.70 -38.40
N SER A 654 23.43 7.37 -38.62
CA SER A 654 24.13 7.80 -39.82
C SER A 654 23.46 7.22 -41.08
N PRO A 655 23.68 7.78 -42.28
CA PRO A 655 23.14 7.22 -43.52
C PRO A 655 23.51 5.74 -43.72
N ILE A 656 24.73 5.35 -43.36
CA ILE A 656 25.22 3.97 -43.43
C ILE A 656 24.46 3.08 -42.44
N GLN A 657 24.30 3.54 -41.20
CA GLN A 657 23.54 2.82 -40.18
C GLN A 657 22.08 2.65 -40.60
N ALA A 658 21.44 3.69 -41.13
CA ALA A 658 20.06 3.65 -41.59
C ALA A 658 19.86 2.65 -42.73
N ALA A 659 20.78 2.61 -43.71
CA ALA A 659 20.74 1.64 -44.80
C ALA A 659 20.90 0.19 -44.29
N LEU A 660 21.89 -0.05 -43.43
CA LEU A 660 22.12 -1.38 -42.83
C LEU A 660 20.96 -1.84 -41.96
N TYR A 661 20.41 -0.92 -41.16
CA TYR A 661 19.26 -1.18 -40.30
C TYR A 661 18.01 -1.50 -41.13
N GLY A 662 17.71 -0.69 -42.15
CA GLY A 662 16.59 -0.92 -43.05
C GLY A 662 16.69 -2.26 -43.79
N ARG A 663 17.90 -2.64 -44.23
CA ARG A 663 18.14 -3.98 -44.79
C ARG A 663 17.90 -5.07 -43.76
N ALA A 664 18.44 -4.94 -42.55
CA ALA A 664 18.24 -5.90 -41.48
C ALA A 664 16.76 -6.08 -41.08
N VAL A 665 15.94 -5.02 -41.16
CA VAL A 665 14.49 -5.11 -40.94
C VAL A 665 13.84 -5.94 -42.05
N LYS A 666 14.16 -5.69 -43.33
CA LYS A 666 13.64 -6.46 -44.46
C LYS A 666 14.05 -7.95 -44.35
N ASP A 667 15.32 -8.21 -44.04
CA ASP A 667 15.84 -9.57 -43.86
C ASP A 667 15.12 -10.29 -42.70
N LEU A 668 14.84 -9.58 -41.59
CA LEU A 668 14.08 -10.13 -40.47
C LEU A 668 12.65 -10.49 -40.88
N THR A 669 11.95 -9.59 -41.58
CA THR A 669 10.59 -9.85 -42.05
C THR A 669 10.54 -11.11 -42.91
N ALA A 670 11.48 -11.26 -43.85
CA ALA A 670 11.57 -12.46 -44.68
C ALA A 670 11.89 -13.73 -43.85
N ALA A 671 12.79 -13.64 -42.87
CA ALA A 671 13.15 -14.78 -42.01
C ALA A 671 12.03 -15.19 -41.04
N LEU A 672 11.11 -14.29 -40.73
CA LEU A 672 9.94 -14.56 -39.88
C LEU A 672 8.74 -15.12 -40.64
N ASP A 673 8.79 -15.13 -41.98
CA ASP A 673 7.72 -15.67 -42.80
C ASP A 673 7.74 -17.21 -42.74
N GLY A 674 6.61 -17.81 -42.35
CA GLY A 674 6.48 -19.26 -42.17
C GLY A 674 7.22 -19.88 -40.96
N THR A 675 7.76 -19.09 -40.01
CA THR A 675 8.44 -19.62 -38.82
C THR A 675 7.67 -19.39 -37.52
N ASP A 676 7.53 -20.45 -36.71
CA ASP A 676 6.77 -20.48 -35.46
C ASP A 676 7.57 -20.99 -34.25
N GLY A 677 7.03 -20.76 -33.05
CA GLY A 677 7.54 -21.36 -31.82
C GLY A 677 8.94 -20.90 -31.38
N ILE A 678 9.82 -21.85 -31.09
CA ILE A 678 11.16 -21.61 -30.54
C ILE A 678 12.11 -21.03 -31.60
N GLU A 679 12.00 -21.48 -32.85
CA GLU A 679 12.82 -21.03 -33.97
C GLU A 679 12.61 -19.53 -34.24
N ARG A 680 11.34 -19.11 -34.29
CA ARG A 680 10.96 -17.69 -34.40
C ARG A 680 11.61 -16.83 -33.30
N LYS A 681 11.58 -17.30 -32.05
CA LYS A 681 12.20 -16.59 -30.91
C LYS A 681 13.73 -16.49 -31.07
N GLY A 682 14.37 -17.55 -31.56
CA GLY A 682 15.80 -17.56 -31.85
C GLY A 682 16.20 -16.52 -32.91
N ILE A 683 15.44 -16.44 -34.01
CA ILE A 683 15.64 -15.46 -35.08
C ILE A 683 15.47 -14.03 -34.54
N VAL A 684 14.42 -13.76 -33.78
CA VAL A 684 14.20 -12.42 -33.19
C VAL A 684 15.38 -12.02 -32.28
N LEU A 685 15.86 -12.93 -31.44
CA LEU A 685 16.98 -12.67 -30.54
C LEU A 685 18.29 -12.36 -31.29
N SER A 686 18.59 -13.06 -32.39
CA SER A 686 19.79 -12.80 -33.19
C SER A 686 19.72 -11.44 -33.90
N TYR A 687 18.55 -11.06 -34.42
CA TYR A 687 18.35 -9.75 -35.03
C TYR A 687 18.37 -8.60 -34.03
N LEU A 688 17.87 -8.79 -32.80
CA LEU A 688 18.03 -7.79 -31.73
C LEU A 688 19.51 -7.49 -31.45
N MET A 689 20.39 -8.51 -31.48
CA MET A 689 21.83 -8.32 -31.38
C MET A 689 22.40 -7.58 -32.59
N ARG A 690 22.02 -7.97 -33.81
CA ARG A 690 22.41 -7.28 -35.06
C ARG A 690 22.02 -5.80 -35.03
N PHE A 691 20.78 -5.47 -34.65
CA PHE A 691 20.32 -4.10 -34.52
C PHE A 691 21.14 -3.31 -33.51
N LYS A 692 21.46 -3.89 -32.35
CA LYS A 692 22.33 -3.25 -31.35
C LYS A 692 23.72 -2.94 -31.92
N GLN A 693 24.33 -3.88 -32.64
CA GLN A 693 25.64 -3.69 -33.25
C GLN A 693 25.62 -2.58 -34.32
N ILE A 694 24.65 -2.62 -35.25
CA ILE A 694 24.46 -1.58 -36.28
C ILE A 694 24.28 -0.20 -35.62
N CYS A 695 23.41 -0.10 -34.61
CA CYS A 695 23.14 1.16 -33.89
C CYS A 695 24.34 1.66 -33.06
N ASN A 696 25.28 0.80 -32.69
CA ASN A 696 26.53 1.22 -32.05
C ASN A 696 27.51 1.76 -33.07
N HIS A 697 27.83 0.96 -34.09
CA HIS A 697 28.70 1.32 -35.19
C HIS A 697 28.55 0.32 -36.35
N PRO A 698 28.48 0.77 -37.63
CA PRO A 698 28.39 -0.13 -38.79
C PRO A 698 29.43 -1.25 -38.79
N SER A 699 30.70 -0.92 -38.57
CA SER A 699 31.82 -1.87 -38.51
C SER A 699 31.72 -2.93 -37.42
N GLN A 700 30.95 -2.69 -36.37
CA GLN A 700 30.69 -3.72 -35.37
C GLN A 700 29.89 -4.89 -35.98
N TRP A 701 28.96 -4.58 -36.88
CA TRP A 701 28.18 -5.58 -37.60
C TRP A 701 28.94 -6.11 -38.83
N LEU A 702 29.62 -5.24 -39.57
CA LEU A 702 30.31 -5.63 -40.81
C LEU A 702 31.60 -6.42 -40.56
N GLY A 703 32.26 -6.23 -39.40
CA GLY A 703 33.53 -6.88 -39.10
C GLY A 703 34.70 -6.40 -39.96
N ASP A 704 34.55 -5.25 -40.62
CA ASP A 704 35.52 -4.66 -41.56
C ASP A 704 36.64 -3.86 -40.87
N ALA A 705 36.60 -3.76 -39.54
CA ALA A 705 37.49 -2.95 -38.71
C ALA A 705 37.54 -1.45 -39.07
N ALA A 706 36.61 -0.94 -39.89
CA ALA A 706 36.59 0.44 -40.37
C ALA A 706 35.84 1.38 -39.40
N TRP A 707 36.36 1.54 -38.18
CA TRP A 707 35.74 2.29 -37.07
C TRP A 707 35.81 3.83 -37.22
N GLN A 708 35.38 4.36 -38.37
CA GLN A 708 35.36 5.79 -38.63
C GLN A 708 34.28 6.50 -37.79
N PRO A 709 34.63 7.52 -36.98
CA PRO A 709 33.67 8.17 -36.08
C PRO A 709 32.44 8.74 -36.79
N GLU A 710 32.60 9.22 -38.02
CA GLU A 710 31.56 9.85 -38.85
C GLU A 710 30.52 8.82 -39.34
N ALA A 711 30.90 7.53 -39.37
CA ALA A 711 30.01 6.45 -39.78
C ALA A 711 29.00 6.07 -38.69
N SER A 712 29.12 6.57 -37.45
CA SER A 712 28.21 6.29 -36.35
C SER A 712 27.67 7.55 -35.70
N GLY A 713 26.33 7.65 -35.62
CA GLY A 713 25.67 8.74 -34.91
C GLY A 713 26.00 8.79 -33.42
N LYS A 714 26.30 7.64 -32.79
CA LYS A 714 26.73 7.60 -31.38
C LYS A 714 28.15 8.13 -31.20
N PHE A 715 29.07 7.83 -32.13
CA PHE A 715 30.44 8.35 -32.06
C PHE A 715 30.45 9.86 -32.32
N ALA A 716 29.67 10.33 -33.30
CA ALA A 716 29.47 11.76 -33.54
C ALA A 716 28.92 12.47 -32.29
N ARG A 717 27.85 11.95 -31.67
CA ARG A 717 27.28 12.54 -30.46
C ARG A 717 28.22 12.45 -29.25
N LEU A 718 28.98 11.37 -29.14
CA LEU A 718 29.99 11.21 -28.08
C LEU A 718 31.10 12.26 -28.24
N ARG A 719 31.53 12.57 -29.47
CA ARG A 719 32.49 13.65 -29.77
C ARG A 719 32.02 14.97 -29.18
N GLU A 720 30.79 15.38 -29.50
CA GLU A 720 30.20 16.64 -29.04
C GLU A 720 30.18 16.75 -27.50
N LEU A 721 29.94 15.64 -26.81
CA LEU A 721 29.96 15.60 -25.34
C LEU A 721 31.39 15.65 -24.79
N VAL A 722 32.28 14.85 -25.38
CA VAL A 722 33.65 14.66 -24.89
C VAL A 722 34.53 15.88 -25.17
N ASP A 723 34.37 16.57 -26.30
CA ASP A 723 35.14 17.79 -26.61
C ASP A 723 34.97 18.84 -25.50
N VAL A 724 33.74 19.03 -25.00
CA VAL A 724 33.46 19.95 -23.89
C VAL A 724 34.10 19.47 -22.58
N ILE A 725 34.04 18.17 -22.29
CA ILE A 725 34.61 17.57 -21.08
C ILE A 725 36.14 17.66 -21.10
N ALA A 726 36.76 17.37 -22.25
CA ALA A 726 38.20 17.44 -22.47
C ALA A 726 38.69 18.88 -22.37
N ALA A 727 37.98 19.85 -22.96
CA ALA A 727 38.29 21.27 -22.84
C ALA A 727 38.24 21.76 -21.38
N LYS A 728 37.35 21.19 -20.55
CA LYS A 728 37.25 21.44 -19.11
C LYS A 728 38.26 20.63 -18.27
N GLN A 729 39.08 19.78 -18.89
CA GLN A 729 40.02 18.88 -18.23
C GLN A 729 39.36 17.93 -17.22
N GLU A 730 38.11 17.54 -17.47
CA GLU A 730 37.35 16.62 -16.63
C GLU A 730 37.61 15.15 -17.02
N LYS A 731 37.22 14.22 -16.14
CA LYS A 731 37.37 12.77 -16.35
C LYS A 731 36.08 12.17 -16.86
N VAL A 732 36.17 11.23 -17.81
CA VAL A 732 35.01 10.47 -18.32
C VAL A 732 35.18 8.98 -18.06
N LEU A 733 34.08 8.30 -17.71
CA LEU A 733 33.98 6.84 -17.68
C LEU A 733 32.96 6.42 -18.73
N VAL A 734 33.37 5.58 -19.68
CA VAL A 734 32.52 5.13 -20.80
C VAL A 734 32.29 3.62 -20.68
N PHE A 735 31.02 3.23 -20.67
CA PHE A 735 30.61 1.82 -20.56
C PHE A 735 30.09 1.30 -21.89
N THR A 736 30.49 0.09 -22.27
CA THR A 736 29.96 -0.64 -23.43
C THR A 736 29.67 -2.09 -23.07
N GLN A 737 28.65 -2.69 -23.69
CA GLN A 737 28.31 -4.11 -23.51
C GLN A 737 29.22 -5.04 -24.32
N PHE A 738 29.90 -4.51 -25.33
CA PHE A 738 30.61 -5.30 -26.34
C PHE A 738 32.11 -5.12 -26.19
N ARG A 739 32.82 -6.23 -26.00
CA ARG A 739 34.27 -6.22 -25.79
C ARG A 739 34.99 -5.70 -27.03
N GLU A 740 34.57 -6.12 -28.21
CA GLU A 740 35.15 -5.73 -29.50
C GLU A 740 35.06 -4.22 -29.78
N THR A 741 34.15 -3.51 -29.11
CA THR A 741 34.03 -2.04 -29.24
C THR A 741 35.02 -1.30 -28.34
N THR A 742 35.61 -1.94 -27.34
CA THR A 742 36.42 -1.25 -26.31
C THR A 742 37.68 -0.61 -26.89
N GLU A 743 38.43 -1.33 -27.74
CA GLU A 743 39.67 -0.81 -28.34
C GLU A 743 39.39 0.33 -29.35
N PRO A 744 38.47 0.20 -30.32
CA PRO A 744 38.12 1.32 -31.21
C PRO A 744 37.62 2.55 -30.46
N LEU A 745 36.80 2.35 -29.43
CA LEU A 745 36.29 3.44 -28.61
C LEU A 745 37.40 4.12 -27.81
N ALA A 746 38.35 3.35 -27.26
CA ALA A 746 39.51 3.89 -26.56
C ALA A 746 40.44 4.67 -27.49
N ALA A 747 40.68 4.19 -28.71
CA ALA A 747 41.46 4.90 -29.72
C ALA A 747 40.78 6.22 -30.12
N PHE A 748 39.46 6.17 -30.38
CA PHE A 748 38.67 7.36 -30.69
C PHE A 748 38.72 8.39 -29.55
N LEU A 749 38.44 7.98 -28.31
CA LEU A 749 38.51 8.88 -27.15
C LEU A 749 39.94 9.39 -26.93
N GLY A 750 40.95 8.55 -27.16
CA GLY A 750 42.35 8.96 -27.04
C GLY A 750 42.73 10.07 -28.01
N SER A 751 42.16 10.06 -29.22
CA SER A 751 42.33 11.15 -30.18
C SER A 751 41.71 12.48 -29.72
N LEU A 752 40.63 12.43 -28.93
CA LEU A 752 39.95 13.64 -28.40
C LEU A 752 40.64 14.18 -27.14
N PHE A 753 41.07 13.29 -26.24
CA PHE A 753 41.78 13.68 -25.01
C PHE A 753 43.28 13.94 -25.23
N GLY A 754 43.82 13.61 -26.41
CA GLY A 754 45.25 13.72 -26.72
C GLY A 754 46.13 12.72 -25.96
N ARG A 755 45.54 11.70 -25.33
CA ARG A 755 46.25 10.64 -24.59
C ARG A 755 45.43 9.36 -24.53
N GLU A 756 46.09 8.22 -24.42
CA GLU A 756 45.41 6.94 -24.25
C GLU A 756 44.65 6.84 -22.92
N GLY A 757 43.49 6.17 -22.97
CA GLY A 757 42.68 5.83 -21.81
C GLY A 757 43.01 4.45 -21.24
N LEU A 758 42.38 4.11 -20.12
CA LEU A 758 42.49 2.78 -19.49
C LEU A 758 41.32 1.89 -19.92
N ILE A 759 41.61 0.64 -20.28
CA ILE A 759 40.61 -0.34 -20.72
C ILE A 759 40.48 -1.46 -19.68
N LEU A 760 39.26 -1.70 -19.21
CA LEU A 760 38.94 -2.78 -18.27
C LEU A 760 37.78 -3.63 -18.80
N HIS A 761 38.00 -4.93 -18.99
CA HIS A 761 36.98 -5.87 -19.48
C HIS A 761 37.13 -7.28 -18.88
N GLY A 762 36.17 -8.17 -19.13
CA GLY A 762 36.13 -9.53 -18.55
C GLY A 762 37.37 -10.39 -18.81
N GLY A 763 38.08 -10.17 -19.93
CA GLY A 763 39.33 -10.87 -20.25
C GLY A 763 40.59 -10.33 -19.57
N THR A 764 40.51 -9.20 -18.84
CA THR A 764 41.69 -8.63 -18.17
C THR A 764 42.08 -9.51 -16.98
N PRO A 765 43.34 -9.99 -16.88
CA PRO A 765 43.80 -10.79 -15.75
C PRO A 765 43.59 -10.07 -14.41
N VAL A 766 43.18 -10.79 -13.36
CA VAL A 766 42.84 -10.21 -12.05
C VAL A 766 43.96 -9.36 -11.46
N ALA A 767 45.22 -9.80 -11.59
CA ALA A 767 46.39 -9.05 -11.12
C ALA A 767 46.50 -7.67 -11.80
N LYS A 768 46.36 -7.62 -13.13
CA LYS A 768 46.44 -6.38 -13.92
C LYS A 768 45.27 -5.43 -13.67
N ARG A 769 44.10 -5.94 -13.24
CA ARG A 769 42.95 -5.07 -12.91
C ARG A 769 43.25 -4.10 -11.77
N ARG A 770 44.03 -4.54 -10.77
CA ARG A 770 44.40 -3.70 -9.63
C ARG A 770 45.26 -2.50 -10.06
N GLU A 771 46.19 -2.73 -10.99
CA GLU A 771 47.06 -1.68 -11.52
C GLU A 771 46.28 -0.61 -12.30
N LEU A 772 45.25 -1.01 -13.06
CA LEU A 772 44.44 -0.08 -13.84
C LEU A 772 43.47 0.78 -13.00
N VAL A 773 43.09 0.32 -11.81
CA VAL A 773 42.14 1.03 -10.93
C VAL A 773 42.86 1.95 -9.94
N ARG A 774 44.14 1.68 -9.64
CA ARG A 774 44.98 2.50 -8.76
C ARG A 774 45.31 3.83 -9.43
#